data_AF-A0A6A4W8J5-F1
#
_entry.id   AF-A0A6A4W8J5-F1
#
_cell.length_a   1.000
_cell.length_b   1.000
_cell.length_c   1.000
_cell.angle_alpha   90.00
_cell.angle_beta   90.00
_cell.angle_gamma   90.00
#
_symmetry.space_group_name_H-M   'P 1'
#
loop_
_entity.id
_entity.type
_entity.pdbx_description
1 polymer ?
#
loop_
_entity_poly.entity_id
_entity_poly.type
_entity_poly.pdbx_seq_one_letter_code
_entity_poly.pdbx_strand_id
1 'polypeptide(L)'
;MTVEDMIKAGRRLFEGNVSSRRALFLLLVMSALVLYVGPGLLRWLMRPPPPRLSVPLPNVHTSSDGAPQCIPERLYPFEAELGRLDSVVSRVPPQPGDHQHLPYVGNGFVALAARADSPLYLRDQRTLNVSVPFLAVVSARLEGAAAPPHEAVLLQYAGGVVQRLQCYPLAERSLDVTYKYLAHRISPGVLVQDIKVRNPTETDHMLELQQQGVFQWEGATVRHDRVVHGQDSHPYVVVTGVVRTQDLKFIGVVVVSSTVPGSVAVKASSLASVRIITSVNYTEPAASDQEARQGIGRLGLERAAVSAYTEAVSEDPSRLLSAHVEVWRRLWTSGFSISHSLADDVINGDVINATLYYVMSQARAPLHEKTTDVARLQEHAAYLQYTEGCFGDKLHSLQARRLWSPLQTVADVLETANLWLLLLEKKGCHNMLGAGADGVMQAMILSMGALKFSNQHLEFGMEPKDMHRDYVFRRVNFGNATHVTIRVAVDDNNKANLFVSLDRSDRSYFGCDAGCLDAPVKLGPEPTRFPVKLTDPPTAVLYITPDWQHLEELKHTIHVKEVSLAPAHDHHLMALHRHGHALGGLPTFFWVTIFLLIGVFHLFLIKLIINEYFGGDKTFRTRSPPGGVGEPRVPPPRRVGRTLLLVAGL
;
A
#
# COMPACT_ATOMS: atom_id res chain seq x y z
N MET A 1 25.63 55.55 5.08
CA MET A 1 26.87 54.84 5.47
C MET A 1 27.27 53.97 4.30
N THR A 2 28.39 54.24 3.65
CA THR A 2 28.83 53.51 2.46
C THR A 2 29.53 52.21 2.86
N VAL A 3 29.48 51.20 1.97
CA VAL A 3 30.06 49.86 2.21
C VAL A 3 31.57 49.93 2.48
N GLU A 4 32.27 50.92 1.94
CA GLU A 4 33.69 51.17 2.22
C GLU A 4 33.97 51.55 3.68
N ASP A 5 33.05 52.25 4.34
CA ASP A 5 33.21 52.63 5.76
C ASP A 5 33.02 51.42 6.68
N MET A 6 32.15 50.46 6.31
CA MET A 6 31.99 49.20 7.03
C MET A 6 33.19 48.26 6.85
N ILE A 7 33.77 48.22 5.65
CA ILE A 7 34.96 47.40 5.38
C ILE A 7 36.19 47.96 6.11
N LYS A 8 36.34 49.29 6.17
CA LYS A 8 37.42 49.93 6.95
C LYS A 8 37.23 49.77 8.46
N ALA A 9 35.99 49.76 8.96
CA ALA A 9 35.70 49.46 10.37
C ALA A 9 35.98 47.99 10.72
N GLY A 10 35.66 47.05 9.82
CA GLY A 10 35.92 45.62 9.99
C GLY A 10 37.42 45.28 9.99
N ARG A 11 38.23 45.95 9.16
CA ARG A 11 39.69 45.75 9.14
C ARG A 11 40.39 46.14 10.43
N ARG A 12 39.97 47.25 11.07
CA ARG A 12 40.57 47.73 12.34
C ARG A 12 40.28 46.82 13.53
N LEU A 13 39.21 46.04 13.49
CA LEU A 13 38.87 45.06 14.53
C LEU A 13 39.73 43.79 14.47
N PHE A 14 40.31 43.47 13.31
CA PHE A 14 41.12 42.27 13.10
C PHE A 14 42.64 42.49 13.15
N GLU A 15 43.12 43.74 13.11
CA GLU A 15 44.56 44.08 13.14
C GLU A 15 45.16 44.15 14.55
N GLY A 16 44.35 44.04 15.61
CA GLY A 16 44.86 43.89 16.97
C GLY A 16 45.34 42.46 17.21
N ASN A 17 46.60 42.29 17.64
CA ASN A 17 47.24 40.99 17.89
C ASN A 17 46.40 40.12 18.85
N VAL A 18 45.46 39.35 18.29
CA VAL A 18 44.55 38.51 19.06
C VAL A 18 45.38 37.34 19.56
N SER A 19 45.73 37.37 20.86
CA SER A 19 46.33 36.23 21.55
C SER A 19 45.58 34.95 21.16
N SER A 20 46.30 33.88 20.81
CA SER A 20 45.74 32.61 20.35
C SER A 20 44.72 32.00 21.34
N ARG A 21 44.72 32.42 22.61
CA ARG A 21 43.68 32.10 23.61
C ARG A 21 42.36 32.85 23.38
N ARG A 22 42.40 34.12 22.98
CA ARG A 22 41.21 34.92 22.64
C ARG A 22 40.61 34.50 21.30
N ALA A 23 41.45 34.15 20.34
CA ALA A 23 40.98 33.57 19.06
C ALA A 23 40.30 32.21 19.29
N LEU A 24 40.87 31.35 20.14
CA LEU A 24 40.27 30.06 20.51
C LEU A 24 38.97 30.25 21.29
N PHE A 25 38.90 31.23 22.21
CA PHE A 25 37.69 31.52 22.96
C PHE A 25 36.58 32.07 22.04
N LEU A 26 36.91 32.96 21.10
CA LEU A 26 35.96 33.43 20.08
C LEU A 26 35.52 32.29 19.16
N LEU A 27 36.41 31.39 18.78
CA LEU A 27 36.06 30.19 18.02
C LEU A 27 35.15 29.26 18.81
N LEU A 28 35.40 29.05 20.11
CA LEU A 28 34.55 28.25 21.00
C LEU A 28 33.17 28.89 21.20
N VAL A 29 33.11 30.21 21.38
CA VAL A 29 31.84 30.94 21.51
C VAL A 29 31.07 30.92 20.20
N MET A 30 31.73 31.13 19.05
CA MET A 30 31.09 31.01 17.74
C MET A 30 30.67 29.58 17.44
N SER A 31 31.45 28.58 17.82
CA SER A 31 31.10 27.16 17.70
C SER A 31 29.90 26.85 18.60
N ALA A 32 29.89 27.31 19.84
CA ALA A 32 28.76 27.15 20.75
C ALA A 32 27.50 27.84 20.22
N LEU A 33 27.63 29.03 19.63
CA LEU A 33 26.52 29.75 19.00
C LEU A 33 26.00 28.99 17.77
N VAL A 34 26.88 28.47 16.92
CA VAL A 34 26.52 27.64 15.75
C VAL A 34 25.95 26.28 16.17
N LEU A 35 26.37 25.72 17.31
CA LEU A 35 25.91 24.43 17.83
C LEU A 35 24.58 24.53 18.59
N TYR A 36 24.33 25.64 19.31
CA TYR A 36 23.10 25.81 20.11
C TYR A 36 22.05 26.68 19.43
N VAL A 37 22.46 27.74 18.74
CA VAL A 37 21.54 28.68 18.06
C VAL A 37 21.43 28.35 16.57
N GLY A 38 22.54 27.93 15.95
CA GLY A 38 22.59 27.53 14.55
C GLY A 38 21.58 26.45 14.14
N PRO A 39 21.28 25.40 14.94
CA PRO A 39 20.27 24.42 14.56
C PRO A 39 18.86 24.99 14.63
N GLY A 40 18.59 25.94 15.54
CA GLY A 40 17.31 26.64 15.60
C GLY A 40 17.10 27.54 14.38
N LEU A 41 18.15 28.28 14.01
CA LEU A 41 18.11 29.19 12.87
C LEU A 41 18.12 28.45 11.53
N LEU A 42 18.90 27.37 11.39
CA LEU A 42 18.96 26.54 10.19
C LEU A 42 17.74 25.63 10.07
N ARG A 43 17.16 25.09 11.16
CA ARG A 43 15.82 24.48 11.11
C ARG A 43 14.74 25.49 10.76
N TRP A 44 14.93 26.77 11.06
CA TRP A 44 13.98 27.80 10.65
C TRP A 44 14.15 28.19 9.18
N LEU A 45 15.39 28.28 8.68
CA LEU A 45 15.72 28.65 7.29
C LEU A 45 15.61 27.49 6.29
N MET A 46 15.95 26.27 6.71
CA MET A 46 15.97 25.03 5.91
C MET A 46 14.86 24.07 6.34
N ARG A 47 13.85 24.53 7.09
CA ARG A 47 12.67 23.71 7.42
C ARG A 47 12.10 23.18 6.10
N PRO A 48 12.22 21.88 5.79
CA PRO A 48 11.27 21.32 4.85
C PRO A 48 9.90 21.50 5.52
N PRO A 49 8.83 21.79 4.77
CA PRO A 49 7.51 21.67 5.37
C PRO A 49 7.41 20.28 6.03
N PRO A 50 6.71 20.15 7.17
CA PRO A 50 6.49 18.83 7.77
C PRO A 50 5.95 17.87 6.70
N PRO A 51 6.21 16.54 6.76
CA PRO A 51 5.45 15.59 5.97
C PRO A 51 4.02 15.69 6.47
N ARG A 52 3.27 16.57 5.82
CA ARG A 52 1.86 16.71 6.11
C ARG A 52 1.21 15.49 5.48
N LEU A 53 0.61 14.64 6.30
CA LEU A 53 -0.44 13.73 5.87
C LEU A 53 -1.76 14.50 5.60
N SER A 54 -1.62 15.73 5.11
CA SER A 54 -2.66 16.67 4.72
C SER A 54 -1.99 17.62 3.73
N VAL A 55 -2.24 17.44 2.44
CA VAL A 55 -1.70 18.32 1.41
C VAL A 55 -1.98 19.78 1.83
N PRO A 56 -0.99 20.70 1.90
CA PRO A 56 -1.32 22.11 1.97
C PRO A 56 -2.12 22.43 0.71
N LEU A 57 -3.38 22.82 0.86
CA LEU A 57 -4.08 23.57 -0.19
C LEU A 57 -3.14 24.70 -0.63
N PRO A 58 -2.72 24.76 -1.91
CA PRO A 58 -2.14 25.97 -2.44
C PRO A 58 -3.22 27.05 -2.37
N ASN A 59 -2.80 28.28 -2.08
CA ASN A 59 -3.67 29.45 -2.21
C ASN A 59 -4.41 29.38 -3.56
N VAL A 60 -5.72 29.65 -3.49
CA VAL A 60 -6.76 29.45 -4.52
C VAL A 60 -6.52 30.15 -5.87
N HIS A 61 -5.37 30.79 -6.11
CA HIS A 61 -5.16 31.53 -7.36
C HIS A 61 -3.84 31.29 -8.11
N THR A 62 -2.86 30.51 -7.62
CA THR A 62 -1.66 30.20 -8.40
C THR A 62 -0.95 28.95 -7.88
N SER A 63 -0.89 27.88 -8.68
CA SER A 63 0.14 26.85 -8.50
C SER A 63 1.46 27.43 -9.01
N SER A 64 2.52 27.40 -8.21
CA SER A 64 3.85 27.94 -8.56
C SER A 64 4.51 27.26 -9.77
N ASP A 65 3.95 26.14 -10.25
CA ASP A 65 4.61 25.22 -11.19
C ASP A 65 3.93 25.17 -12.58
N GLY A 66 2.97 26.05 -12.88
CA GLY A 66 2.36 26.09 -14.22
C GLY A 66 1.52 24.85 -14.60
N ALA A 67 1.28 23.92 -13.67
CA ALA A 67 0.38 22.78 -13.88
C ALA A 67 -1.10 23.23 -13.79
N PRO A 68 -1.97 22.79 -14.72
CA PRO A 68 -3.39 23.16 -14.71
C PRO A 68 -4.10 22.67 -13.44
N GLN A 69 -4.91 23.54 -12.84
CA GLN A 69 -5.53 23.34 -11.51
C GLN A 69 -6.55 22.20 -11.43
N CYS A 70 -7.00 21.67 -12.58
CA CYS A 70 -8.05 20.67 -12.66
C CYS A 70 -7.67 19.30 -12.06
N ILE A 71 -6.42 18.82 -12.18
CA ILE A 71 -6.06 17.50 -11.63
C ILE A 71 -6.16 17.50 -10.09
N PRO A 72 -5.52 18.44 -9.36
CA PRO A 72 -5.69 18.53 -7.90
C PRO A 72 -7.16 18.67 -7.47
N GLU A 73 -7.95 19.50 -8.17
CA GLU A 73 -9.38 19.67 -7.88
C GLU A 73 -10.17 18.36 -8.00
N ARG A 74 -9.86 17.55 -9.03
CA ARG A 74 -10.50 16.24 -9.25
C ARG A 74 -10.06 15.16 -8.28
N LEU A 75 -8.85 15.27 -7.73
CA LEU A 75 -8.32 14.33 -6.74
C LEU A 75 -8.76 14.67 -5.31
N TYR A 76 -9.13 15.91 -5.04
CA TYR A 76 -9.55 16.37 -3.70
C TYR A 76 -10.61 15.48 -3.01
N PRO A 77 -11.68 15.01 -3.70
CA PRO A 77 -12.67 14.12 -3.06
C PRO A 77 -12.10 12.79 -2.55
N PHE A 78 -10.92 12.38 -3.03
CA PHE A 78 -10.29 11.10 -2.72
C PHE A 78 -9.14 11.23 -1.70
N GLU A 79 -8.86 12.42 -1.16
CA GLU A 79 -7.75 12.65 -0.23
C GLU A 79 -7.83 11.72 1.00
N ALA A 80 -9.03 11.52 1.55
CA ALA A 80 -9.24 10.64 2.70
C ALA A 80 -9.06 9.14 2.37
N GLU A 81 -9.27 8.73 1.11
CA GLU A 81 -9.03 7.36 0.66
C GLU A 81 -7.53 7.13 0.39
N LEU A 82 -6.88 8.11 -0.25
CA LEU A 82 -5.42 8.12 -0.47
C LEU A 82 -4.67 8.05 0.87
N GLY A 83 -5.09 8.83 1.88
CA GLY A 83 -4.49 8.80 3.21
C GLY A 83 -4.66 7.48 3.96
N ARG A 84 -5.70 6.70 3.63
CA ARG A 84 -5.93 5.35 4.17
C ARG A 84 -5.30 4.23 3.32
N LEU A 85 -4.68 4.60 2.19
CA LEU A 85 -4.17 3.65 1.19
C LEU A 85 -5.29 2.74 0.62
N ASP A 86 -6.54 3.18 0.67
CA ASP A 86 -7.69 2.51 0.02
C ASP A 86 -7.73 2.83 -1.49
N SER A 87 -6.94 3.80 -1.92
CA SER A 87 -6.78 4.25 -3.29
C SER A 87 -5.32 4.65 -3.54
N VAL A 88 -4.91 4.62 -4.81
CA VAL A 88 -3.56 5.04 -5.24
C VAL A 88 -3.65 5.95 -6.47
N VAL A 89 -2.74 6.92 -6.56
CA VAL A 89 -2.64 7.84 -7.70
C VAL A 89 -1.30 7.68 -8.40
N SER A 90 -1.35 7.66 -9.73
CA SER A 90 -0.18 7.68 -10.62
C SER A 90 -0.30 8.87 -11.57
N ARG A 91 0.61 9.84 -11.47
CA ARG A 91 0.63 11.02 -12.35
C ARG A 91 1.65 10.88 -13.47
N VAL A 92 1.41 11.63 -14.54
CA VAL A 92 2.34 11.78 -15.67
C VAL A 92 2.68 13.26 -15.83
N PRO A 93 3.93 13.69 -15.53
CA PRO A 93 5.04 12.90 -14.98
C PRO A 93 4.83 12.49 -13.50
N PRO A 94 5.50 11.43 -13.02
CA PRO A 94 5.37 10.96 -11.64
C PRO A 94 5.88 11.98 -10.61
N GLN A 95 5.17 12.11 -9.49
CA GLN A 95 5.58 12.97 -8.37
C GLN A 95 6.16 12.15 -7.20
N PRO A 96 6.96 12.75 -6.31
CA PRO A 96 7.44 12.06 -5.11
C PRO A 96 6.27 11.53 -4.25
N GLY A 97 6.31 10.24 -3.92
CA GLY A 97 5.25 9.56 -3.17
C GLY A 97 4.13 8.98 -4.04
N ASP A 98 4.13 9.20 -5.36
CA ASP A 98 3.24 8.48 -6.27
C ASP A 98 3.71 7.03 -6.42
N HIS A 99 2.76 6.08 -6.39
CA HIS A 99 3.02 4.68 -6.69
C HIS A 99 2.47 4.36 -8.09
N GLN A 100 3.25 3.68 -8.93
CA GLN A 100 2.91 3.39 -10.31
C GLN A 100 2.31 2.00 -10.49
N HIS A 101 1.24 1.70 -9.78
CA HIS A 101 0.54 0.43 -9.96
C HIS A 101 -0.25 0.40 -11.27
N LEU A 102 -0.36 -0.78 -11.87
CA LEU A 102 -1.07 -0.97 -13.13
C LEU A 102 -2.56 -0.57 -12.98
N PRO A 103 -3.09 0.37 -13.77
CA PRO A 103 -4.50 0.70 -13.73
C PRO A 103 -5.31 -0.44 -14.37
N TYR A 104 -5.80 -1.36 -13.55
CA TYR A 104 -6.40 -2.62 -13.99
C TYR A 104 -7.69 -2.88 -13.24
N VAL A 105 -8.71 -3.36 -13.95
CA VAL A 105 -9.98 -3.79 -13.39
C VAL A 105 -10.26 -5.24 -13.77
N GLY A 106 -10.76 -6.01 -12.82
CA GLY A 106 -11.12 -7.41 -13.01
C GLY A 106 -12.11 -7.88 -11.97
N ASN A 107 -12.88 -8.89 -12.33
CA ASN A 107 -13.91 -9.52 -11.48
C ASN A 107 -13.79 -11.05 -11.43
N GLY A 108 -12.66 -11.60 -11.86
CA GLY A 108 -12.40 -13.04 -11.97
C GLY A 108 -13.07 -13.78 -13.13
N PHE A 109 -13.88 -13.08 -13.94
CA PHE A 109 -14.44 -13.60 -15.19
C PHE A 109 -13.84 -12.90 -16.42
N VAL A 110 -13.70 -11.58 -16.35
CA VAL A 110 -13.06 -10.74 -17.37
C VAL A 110 -12.24 -9.64 -16.70
N ALA A 111 -11.17 -9.20 -17.36
CA ALA A 111 -10.39 -8.05 -16.95
C ALA A 111 -9.90 -7.19 -18.11
N LEU A 112 -9.47 -5.98 -17.75
CA LEU A 112 -8.96 -4.98 -18.66
C LEU A 112 -7.96 -4.07 -17.92
N ALA A 113 -6.80 -3.82 -18.52
CA ALA A 113 -5.98 -2.68 -18.10
C ALA A 113 -6.52 -1.41 -18.79
N ALA A 114 -6.64 -0.30 -18.04
CA ALA A 114 -7.18 0.97 -18.53
C ALA A 114 -6.17 1.73 -19.41
N ARG A 115 -5.66 1.06 -20.44
CA ARG A 115 -4.75 1.57 -21.45
C ARG A 115 -5.34 1.26 -22.84
N ALA A 116 -5.15 2.17 -23.79
CA ALA A 116 -5.75 2.06 -25.12
C ALA A 116 -5.29 0.81 -25.91
N ASP A 117 -4.09 0.33 -25.62
CA ASP A 117 -3.46 -0.86 -26.22
C ASP A 117 -3.76 -2.17 -25.45
N SER A 118 -4.56 -2.12 -24.38
CA SER A 118 -4.85 -3.32 -23.59
C SER A 118 -5.92 -4.19 -24.26
N PRO A 119 -5.65 -5.49 -24.45
CA PRO A 119 -6.69 -6.46 -24.77
C PRO A 119 -7.57 -6.74 -23.55
N LEU A 120 -8.66 -7.46 -23.82
CA LEU A 120 -9.45 -8.11 -22.77
C LEU A 120 -8.73 -9.39 -22.30
N TYR A 121 -8.89 -9.70 -21.02
CA TYR A 121 -8.34 -10.91 -20.42
C TYR A 121 -9.45 -11.80 -19.88
N LEU A 122 -9.46 -13.07 -20.27
CA LEU A 122 -10.41 -14.09 -19.81
C LEU A 122 -9.75 -15.06 -18.86
N ARG A 123 -10.59 -15.73 -18.07
CA ARG A 123 -10.15 -16.73 -17.11
C ARG A 123 -9.73 -18.01 -17.80
N ASP A 124 -8.53 -18.47 -17.48
CA ASP A 124 -8.12 -19.86 -17.67
C ASP A 124 -7.35 -20.30 -16.42
N GLN A 125 -7.62 -21.51 -15.95
CA GLN A 125 -7.08 -22.01 -14.70
C GLN A 125 -7.40 -21.09 -13.48
N ARG A 126 -6.38 -20.44 -12.91
CA ARG A 126 -6.46 -19.65 -11.68
C ARG A 126 -6.66 -18.15 -11.91
N THR A 127 -6.18 -17.62 -13.03
CA THR A 127 -6.08 -16.16 -13.28
C THR A 127 -6.67 -15.77 -14.63
N LEU A 128 -6.79 -14.46 -14.88
CA LEU A 128 -7.27 -13.89 -16.13
C LEU A 128 -6.09 -13.76 -17.12
N ASN A 129 -5.59 -14.87 -17.64
CA ASN A 129 -4.35 -14.93 -18.43
C ASN A 129 -4.56 -15.15 -19.94
N VAL A 130 -5.81 -15.31 -20.41
CA VAL A 130 -6.10 -15.48 -21.85
C VAL A 130 -6.40 -14.14 -22.47
N SER A 131 -5.52 -13.68 -23.37
CA SER A 131 -5.70 -12.44 -24.11
C SER A 131 -6.69 -12.64 -25.28
N VAL A 132 -7.69 -11.75 -25.37
CA VAL A 132 -8.60 -11.66 -26.51
C VAL A 132 -8.16 -10.50 -27.38
N PRO A 133 -7.97 -10.68 -28.70
CA PRO A 133 -7.56 -9.61 -29.63
C PRO A 133 -8.71 -8.62 -29.95
N PHE A 134 -9.29 -8.06 -28.89
CA PHE A 134 -10.30 -7.02 -28.90
C PHE A 134 -9.90 -5.91 -27.93
N LEU A 135 -9.56 -4.75 -28.46
CA LEU A 135 -9.10 -3.57 -27.72
C LEU A 135 -10.30 -2.67 -27.41
N ALA A 136 -10.89 -2.91 -26.24
CA ALA A 136 -12.17 -2.31 -25.84
C ALA A 136 -12.08 -0.84 -25.41
N VAL A 137 -10.90 -0.39 -24.97
CA VAL A 137 -10.73 0.95 -24.37
C VAL A 137 -10.92 2.04 -25.42
N VAL A 138 -11.81 2.98 -25.11
CA VAL A 138 -12.03 4.18 -25.90
C VAL A 138 -11.20 5.33 -25.34
N SER A 139 -10.48 6.05 -26.20
CA SER A 139 -9.76 7.27 -25.84
C SER A 139 -10.40 8.47 -26.51
N ALA A 140 -10.51 9.59 -25.78
CA ALA A 140 -10.90 10.87 -26.35
C ALA A 140 -9.66 11.72 -26.62
N ARG A 141 -9.63 12.41 -27.76
CA ARG A 141 -8.59 13.36 -28.13
C ARG A 141 -9.22 14.68 -28.53
N LEU A 142 -8.74 15.76 -27.94
CA LEU A 142 -9.17 17.10 -28.34
C LEU A 142 -8.60 17.46 -29.72
N GLU A 143 -9.48 17.83 -30.65
CA GLU A 143 -9.09 18.27 -31.98
C GLU A 143 -8.33 19.61 -31.91
N GLY A 144 -7.22 19.72 -32.65
CA GLY A 144 -6.41 20.94 -32.70
C GLY A 144 -5.63 21.26 -31.41
N ALA A 145 -5.54 20.33 -30.46
CA ALA A 145 -4.79 20.55 -29.22
C ALA A 145 -3.30 20.84 -29.48
N ALA A 146 -2.81 21.98 -28.97
CA ALA A 146 -1.42 22.42 -29.16
C ALA A 146 -0.40 21.63 -28.32
N ALA A 147 -0.84 21.02 -27.21
CA ALA A 147 -0.01 20.28 -26.27
C ALA A 147 -0.72 18.99 -25.80
N PRO A 148 0.02 17.94 -25.38
CA PRO A 148 -0.58 16.77 -24.77
C PRO A 148 -1.28 17.14 -23.44
N PRO A 149 -2.35 16.41 -23.06
CA PRO A 149 -3.01 16.66 -21.79
C PRO A 149 -2.12 16.23 -20.61
N HIS A 150 -2.27 16.92 -19.49
CA HIS A 150 -1.78 16.40 -18.21
C HIS A 150 -2.65 15.21 -17.79
N GLU A 151 -2.03 14.16 -17.26
CA GLU A 151 -2.72 12.92 -16.96
C GLU A 151 -2.46 12.43 -15.53
N ALA A 152 -3.52 11.96 -14.89
CA ALA A 152 -3.45 11.24 -13.62
C ALA A 152 -4.39 10.04 -13.66
N VAL A 153 -3.97 8.94 -13.06
CA VAL A 153 -4.79 7.74 -12.92
C VAL A 153 -4.97 7.45 -11.44
N LEU A 154 -6.22 7.32 -11.03
CA LEU A 154 -6.63 6.95 -9.67
C LEU A 154 -7.19 5.54 -9.70
N LEU A 155 -6.57 4.63 -8.97
CA LEU A 155 -7.07 3.27 -8.77
C LEU A 155 -7.67 3.16 -7.36
N GLN A 156 -8.97 2.89 -7.28
CA GLN A 156 -9.73 2.75 -6.02
C GLN A 156 -9.86 1.28 -5.67
N TYR A 157 -9.11 0.81 -4.68
CA TYR A 157 -9.12 -0.59 -4.27
C TYR A 157 -10.45 -0.98 -3.63
N ALA A 158 -10.91 -0.18 -2.66
CA ALA A 158 -12.17 -0.43 -1.96
C ALA A 158 -13.42 -0.25 -2.85
N GLY A 159 -13.28 0.48 -3.97
CA GLY A 159 -14.36 0.74 -4.91
C GLY A 159 -14.37 -0.18 -6.14
N GLY A 160 -13.24 -0.80 -6.49
CA GLY A 160 -13.16 -1.60 -7.71
C GLY A 160 -13.00 -0.82 -9.01
N VAL A 161 -12.71 0.48 -8.94
CA VAL A 161 -12.85 1.42 -10.05
C VAL A 161 -11.50 2.05 -10.38
N VAL A 162 -11.19 2.14 -11.67
CA VAL A 162 -10.10 2.99 -12.17
C VAL A 162 -10.69 4.27 -12.73
N GLN A 163 -10.13 5.41 -12.35
CA GLN A 163 -10.45 6.72 -12.93
C GLN A 163 -9.22 7.31 -13.60
N ARG A 164 -9.33 7.61 -14.89
CA ARG A 164 -8.28 8.29 -15.64
C ARG A 164 -8.73 9.73 -15.88
N LEU A 165 -7.87 10.68 -15.54
CA LEU A 165 -8.14 12.11 -15.58
C LEU A 165 -7.19 12.73 -16.59
N GLN A 166 -7.74 13.41 -17.59
CA GLN A 166 -6.97 14.16 -18.57
C GLN A 166 -7.40 15.61 -18.54
N CYS A 167 -6.42 16.50 -18.54
CA CYS A 167 -6.63 17.93 -18.55
C CYS A 167 -5.91 18.57 -19.73
N TYR A 168 -6.68 19.13 -20.65
CA TYR A 168 -6.16 19.87 -21.79
C TYR A 168 -5.97 21.34 -21.40
N PRO A 169 -4.73 21.85 -21.38
CA PRO A 169 -4.49 23.26 -21.15
C PRO A 169 -4.97 24.07 -22.36
N LEU A 170 -5.92 24.98 -22.14
CA LEU A 170 -6.34 25.99 -23.12
C LEU A 170 -6.00 27.37 -22.53
N ALA A 171 -5.99 28.42 -23.37
CA ALA A 171 -5.40 29.72 -23.04
C ALA A 171 -5.85 30.31 -21.68
N GLU A 172 -7.14 30.21 -21.34
CA GLU A 172 -7.71 30.81 -20.12
C GLU A 172 -8.23 29.79 -19.09
N ARG A 173 -8.61 28.59 -19.53
CA ARG A 173 -9.17 27.51 -18.69
C ARG A 173 -8.75 26.15 -19.22
N SER A 174 -8.89 25.08 -18.42
CA SER A 174 -8.64 23.72 -18.89
C SER A 174 -9.93 23.00 -19.27
N LEU A 175 -9.87 22.15 -20.30
CA LEU A 175 -10.93 21.19 -20.60
C LEU A 175 -10.61 19.87 -19.91
N ASP A 176 -11.59 19.34 -19.17
CA ASP A 176 -11.40 18.13 -18.36
C ASP A 176 -12.07 16.93 -19.04
N VAL A 177 -11.35 15.82 -19.15
CA VAL A 177 -11.89 14.52 -19.57
C VAL A 177 -11.66 13.51 -18.45
N THR A 178 -12.73 12.90 -17.97
CA THR A 178 -12.71 11.87 -16.94
C THR A 178 -13.20 10.55 -17.52
N TYR A 179 -12.38 9.52 -17.43
CA TYR A 179 -12.75 8.15 -17.78
C TYR A 179 -12.94 7.35 -16.50
N LYS A 180 -13.97 6.51 -16.43
CA LYS A 180 -14.14 5.51 -15.37
C LYS A 180 -14.22 4.14 -15.99
N TYR A 181 -13.49 3.19 -15.43
CA TYR A 181 -13.46 1.80 -15.86
C TYR A 181 -13.84 0.90 -14.69
N LEU A 182 -14.68 -0.11 -14.95
CA LEU A 182 -14.97 -1.17 -13.99
C LEU A 182 -15.32 -2.48 -14.70
N ALA A 183 -14.99 -3.58 -14.04
CA ALA A 183 -15.50 -4.92 -14.37
C ALA A 183 -16.61 -5.27 -13.38
N HIS A 184 -17.86 -5.32 -13.84
CA HIS A 184 -19.03 -5.39 -12.97
C HIS A 184 -19.04 -6.69 -12.17
N ARG A 185 -19.18 -6.63 -10.83
CA ARG A 185 -19.07 -7.84 -9.98
C ARG A 185 -20.38 -8.61 -9.89
N ILE A 186 -21.53 -7.97 -10.07
CA ILE A 186 -22.84 -8.64 -10.05
C ILE A 186 -23.14 -9.28 -11.42
N SER A 187 -22.62 -8.68 -12.48
CA SER A 187 -22.82 -9.08 -13.89
C SER A 187 -21.46 -9.43 -14.48
N PRO A 188 -20.95 -10.66 -14.28
CA PRO A 188 -19.54 -10.99 -14.45
C PRO A 188 -19.02 -10.76 -15.88
N GLY A 189 -19.87 -10.88 -16.89
CA GLY A 189 -19.51 -10.61 -18.28
C GLY A 189 -19.47 -9.13 -18.67
N VAL A 190 -19.82 -8.17 -17.79
CA VAL A 190 -20.02 -6.76 -18.16
C VAL A 190 -18.83 -5.89 -17.75
N LEU A 191 -18.28 -5.16 -18.71
CA LEU A 191 -17.33 -4.07 -18.53
C LEU A 191 -18.03 -2.74 -18.85
N VAL A 192 -17.73 -1.73 -18.04
CA VAL A 192 -18.30 -0.38 -18.22
C VAL A 192 -17.16 0.61 -18.36
N GLN A 193 -17.25 1.46 -19.37
CA GLN A 193 -16.43 2.64 -19.53
C GLN A 193 -17.32 3.88 -19.65
N ASP A 194 -17.21 4.80 -18.70
CA ASP A 194 -17.86 6.11 -18.76
C ASP A 194 -16.83 7.19 -19.10
N ILE A 195 -17.11 8.01 -20.12
CA ILE A 195 -16.32 9.17 -20.52
C ILE A 195 -17.14 10.41 -20.25
N LYS A 196 -16.65 11.29 -19.38
CA LYS A 196 -17.28 12.57 -19.06
C LYS A 196 -16.34 13.70 -19.48
N VAL A 197 -16.86 14.61 -20.29
CA VAL A 197 -16.12 15.78 -20.75
C VAL A 197 -16.78 17.01 -20.17
N ARG A 198 -16.01 17.82 -19.44
CA ARG A 198 -16.47 19.10 -18.91
C ARG A 198 -15.76 20.22 -19.66
N ASN A 199 -16.55 21.08 -20.28
CA ASN A 199 -16.07 22.27 -20.95
C ASN A 199 -16.43 23.52 -20.14
N PRO A 200 -15.50 24.06 -19.32
CA PRO A 200 -15.73 25.31 -18.60
C PRO A 200 -15.44 26.56 -19.45
N THR A 201 -15.05 26.42 -20.72
CA THR A 201 -14.73 27.55 -21.61
C THR A 201 -16.00 28.16 -22.22
N GLU A 202 -15.82 29.30 -22.88
CA GLU A 202 -16.88 30.00 -23.63
C GLU A 202 -17.01 29.53 -25.08
N THR A 203 -16.16 28.60 -25.52
CA THR A 203 -16.13 28.08 -26.90
C THR A 203 -16.56 26.62 -26.95
N ASP A 204 -17.20 26.24 -28.05
CA ASP A 204 -17.52 24.84 -28.32
C ASP A 204 -16.25 24.07 -28.71
N HIS A 205 -16.15 22.83 -28.25
CA HIS A 205 -15.03 21.95 -28.55
C HIS A 205 -15.51 20.60 -29.07
N MET A 206 -14.71 20.00 -29.94
CA MET A 206 -14.97 18.68 -30.51
C MET A 206 -13.86 17.72 -30.08
N LEU A 207 -14.27 16.58 -29.53
CA LEU A 207 -13.35 15.52 -29.16
C LEU A 207 -13.57 14.33 -30.08
N GLU A 208 -12.49 13.87 -30.71
CA GLU A 208 -12.47 12.63 -31.46
C GLU A 208 -12.44 11.45 -30.48
N LEU A 209 -13.34 10.47 -30.65
CA LEU A 209 -13.29 9.23 -29.88
C LEU A 209 -12.72 8.13 -30.76
N GLN A 210 -11.74 7.43 -30.23
CA GLN A 210 -11.05 6.34 -30.94
C GLN A 210 -11.16 5.05 -30.14
N GLN A 211 -11.54 3.97 -30.84
CA GLN A 211 -11.51 2.60 -30.35
C GLN A 211 -10.89 1.74 -31.44
N GLN A 212 -9.92 0.90 -31.09
CA GLN A 212 -9.32 -0.02 -32.06
C GLN A 212 -10.23 -1.23 -32.33
N GLY A 213 -10.92 -1.75 -31.31
CA GLY A 213 -11.85 -2.87 -31.48
C GLY A 213 -11.11 -4.15 -31.85
N VAL A 214 -11.55 -4.85 -32.91
CA VAL A 214 -10.90 -6.10 -33.36
C VAL A 214 -9.50 -5.79 -33.91
N PHE A 215 -8.47 -6.38 -33.31
CA PHE A 215 -7.09 -6.18 -33.70
C PHE A 215 -6.39 -7.52 -33.91
N GLN A 216 -6.00 -7.84 -35.15
CA GLN A 216 -5.29 -9.09 -35.48
C GLN A 216 -6.01 -10.39 -35.04
N TRP A 217 -7.35 -10.38 -35.03
CA TRP A 217 -8.15 -11.57 -34.67
C TRP A 217 -8.55 -12.37 -35.91
N GLU A 218 -7.69 -13.32 -36.31
CA GLU A 218 -7.97 -14.18 -37.45
C GLU A 218 -9.21 -15.05 -37.24
N GLY A 219 -10.11 -15.07 -38.24
CA GLY A 219 -11.33 -15.87 -38.21
C GLY A 219 -12.42 -15.35 -37.27
N ALA A 220 -12.30 -14.10 -36.77
CA ALA A 220 -13.36 -13.42 -36.05
C ALA A 220 -14.43 -12.88 -37.01
N THR A 221 -15.70 -13.02 -36.62
CA THR A 221 -16.86 -12.51 -37.37
C THR A 221 -17.45 -11.30 -36.64
N VAL A 222 -17.72 -10.23 -37.37
CA VAL A 222 -18.27 -8.98 -36.82
C VAL A 222 -19.66 -8.75 -37.40
N ARG A 223 -20.65 -8.47 -36.54
CA ARG A 223 -22.03 -8.14 -36.92
C ARG A 223 -22.50 -6.90 -36.18
N HIS A 224 -23.10 -5.95 -36.89
CA HIS A 224 -23.69 -4.76 -36.28
C HIS A 224 -25.19 -4.95 -36.06
N ASP A 225 -25.69 -4.46 -34.93
CA ASP A 225 -27.10 -4.56 -34.57
C ASP A 225 -27.49 -3.39 -33.65
N ARG A 226 -28.75 -3.33 -33.20
CA ARG A 226 -29.26 -2.26 -32.32
C ARG A 226 -30.25 -2.80 -31.30
N VAL A 227 -30.17 -2.30 -30.08
CA VAL A 227 -31.18 -2.51 -29.04
C VAL A 227 -32.08 -1.28 -29.01
N VAL A 228 -33.39 -1.46 -29.02
CA VAL A 228 -34.37 -0.38 -28.82
C VAL A 228 -34.88 -0.46 -27.39
N HIS A 229 -34.71 0.63 -26.62
CA HIS A 229 -35.24 0.76 -25.27
C HIS A 229 -36.05 2.06 -25.17
N GLY A 230 -37.37 1.94 -25.08
CA GLY A 230 -38.26 3.10 -25.14
C GLY A 230 -38.15 3.84 -26.48
N GLN A 231 -37.74 5.11 -26.45
CA GLN A 231 -37.48 5.91 -27.65
C GLN A 231 -36.01 5.89 -28.10
N ASP A 232 -35.11 5.34 -27.28
CA ASP A 232 -33.68 5.33 -27.55
C ASP A 232 -33.25 4.06 -28.29
N SER A 233 -32.36 4.23 -29.26
CA SER A 233 -31.74 3.14 -30.01
C SER A 233 -30.25 3.10 -29.70
N HIS A 234 -29.80 2.00 -29.11
CA HIS A 234 -28.41 1.77 -28.74
C HIS A 234 -27.75 0.83 -29.76
N PRO A 235 -26.98 1.36 -30.74
CA PRO A 235 -26.25 0.52 -31.68
C PRO A 235 -25.11 -0.23 -30.96
N TYR A 236 -24.89 -1.47 -31.36
CA TYR A 236 -23.83 -2.31 -30.83
C TYR A 236 -23.23 -3.20 -31.92
N VAL A 237 -22.06 -3.75 -31.60
CA VAL A 237 -21.35 -4.71 -32.44
C VAL A 237 -21.19 -6.03 -31.69
N VAL A 238 -21.44 -7.13 -32.39
CA VAL A 238 -21.20 -8.51 -31.93
C VAL A 238 -19.97 -9.03 -32.65
N VAL A 239 -18.95 -9.41 -31.90
CA VAL A 239 -17.73 -10.03 -32.38
C VAL A 239 -17.68 -11.44 -31.84
N THR A 240 -17.54 -12.43 -32.73
CA THR A 240 -17.44 -13.85 -32.35
C THR A 240 -16.14 -14.40 -32.91
N GLY A 241 -15.40 -15.16 -32.11
CA GLY A 241 -14.16 -15.77 -32.54
C GLY A 241 -13.68 -16.86 -31.60
N VAL A 242 -12.52 -17.42 -31.90
CA VAL A 242 -11.84 -18.39 -31.04
C VAL A 242 -10.48 -17.82 -30.67
N VAL A 243 -10.06 -18.06 -29.43
CA VAL A 243 -8.73 -17.71 -28.93
C VAL A 243 -8.04 -18.95 -28.38
N ARG A 244 -6.70 -18.96 -28.41
CA ARG A 244 -5.90 -20.08 -27.92
C ARG A 244 -5.34 -19.78 -26.53
N THR A 245 -5.36 -20.75 -25.64
CA THR A 245 -4.76 -20.65 -24.30
C THR A 245 -3.27 -21.00 -24.34
N GLN A 246 -2.57 -20.74 -23.23
CA GLN A 246 -1.15 -21.11 -23.09
C GLN A 246 -0.95 -22.63 -23.17
N ASP A 247 -1.92 -23.41 -22.68
CA ASP A 247 -1.93 -24.89 -22.73
C ASP A 247 -2.40 -25.45 -24.08
N LEU A 248 -2.38 -24.62 -25.13
CA LEU A 248 -2.76 -24.98 -26.51
C LEU A 248 -4.23 -25.42 -26.68
N LYS A 249 -5.10 -25.13 -25.71
CA LYS A 249 -6.55 -25.32 -25.80
C LYS A 249 -7.23 -24.14 -26.49
N PHE A 250 -8.51 -24.31 -26.83
CA PHE A 250 -9.29 -23.31 -27.57
C PHE A 250 -10.49 -22.84 -26.78
N ILE A 251 -10.74 -21.53 -26.77
CA ILE A 251 -11.90 -20.92 -26.10
C ILE A 251 -12.71 -20.18 -27.16
N GLY A 252 -14.00 -20.50 -27.26
CA GLY A 252 -14.94 -19.75 -28.08
C GLY A 252 -15.40 -18.50 -27.32
N VAL A 253 -15.31 -17.33 -27.96
CA VAL A 253 -15.56 -16.02 -27.33
C VAL A 253 -16.59 -15.24 -28.13
N VAL A 254 -17.52 -14.61 -27.42
CA VAL A 254 -18.42 -13.58 -27.95
C VAL A 254 -18.23 -12.29 -27.17
N VAL A 255 -17.99 -11.20 -27.88
CA VAL A 255 -17.90 -9.84 -27.36
C VAL A 255 -19.03 -9.01 -27.97
N VAL A 256 -19.82 -8.34 -27.13
CA VAL A 256 -20.86 -7.41 -27.54
C VAL A 256 -20.51 -6.04 -26.99
N SER A 257 -20.23 -5.06 -27.85
CA SER A 257 -19.79 -3.72 -27.42
C SER A 257 -20.65 -2.62 -28.01
N SER A 258 -20.89 -1.54 -27.26
CA SER A 258 -21.51 -0.33 -27.81
C SER A 258 -20.74 0.19 -29.01
N THR A 259 -21.45 0.68 -30.03
CA THR A 259 -20.82 1.36 -31.16
C THR A 259 -20.35 2.74 -30.71
N VAL A 260 -19.06 3.04 -30.93
CA VAL A 260 -18.44 4.30 -30.50
C VAL A 260 -18.71 5.39 -31.54
N PRO A 261 -19.22 6.56 -31.15
CA PRO A 261 -19.36 7.69 -32.09
C PRO A 261 -17.97 8.24 -32.44
N GLY A 262 -17.74 8.62 -33.69
CA GLY A 262 -16.41 9.12 -34.12
C GLY A 262 -15.98 10.42 -33.44
N SER A 263 -16.93 11.26 -33.04
CA SER A 263 -16.66 12.48 -32.28
C SER A 263 -17.81 12.87 -31.36
N VAL A 264 -17.50 13.72 -30.38
CA VAL A 264 -18.46 14.31 -29.43
C VAL A 264 -18.24 15.81 -29.39
N ALA A 265 -19.29 16.57 -29.72
CA ALA A 265 -19.31 18.02 -29.55
C ALA A 265 -19.72 18.38 -28.12
N VAL A 266 -18.95 19.26 -27.48
CA VAL A 266 -19.18 19.74 -26.12
C VAL A 266 -19.32 21.25 -26.14
N LYS A 267 -20.54 21.72 -25.91
CA LYS A 267 -20.86 23.15 -25.94
C LYS A 267 -20.15 23.92 -24.84
N ALA A 268 -19.99 25.22 -25.04
CA ALA A 268 -19.52 26.16 -24.02
C ALA A 268 -20.26 25.98 -22.68
N SER A 269 -19.52 26.02 -21.57
CA SER A 269 -20.04 25.88 -20.20
C SER A 269 -20.94 24.66 -19.95
N SER A 270 -20.72 23.56 -20.69
CA SER A 270 -21.55 22.35 -20.63
C SER A 270 -20.76 21.09 -20.29
N LEU A 271 -21.49 20.00 -20.09
CA LEU A 271 -20.96 18.67 -19.86
C LEU A 271 -21.53 17.70 -20.89
N ALA A 272 -20.67 16.88 -21.47
CA ALA A 272 -21.05 15.75 -22.31
C ALA A 272 -20.65 14.44 -21.62
N SER A 273 -21.43 13.38 -21.85
CA SER A 273 -21.13 12.05 -21.32
C SER A 273 -21.38 11.00 -22.39
N VAL A 274 -20.43 10.09 -22.55
CA VAL A 274 -20.55 8.91 -23.40
C VAL A 274 -20.29 7.68 -22.55
N ARG A 275 -21.16 6.69 -22.71
CA ARG A 275 -21.04 5.41 -22.05
C ARG A 275 -20.78 4.33 -23.08
N ILE A 276 -19.83 3.46 -22.76
CA ILE A 276 -19.51 2.27 -23.52
C ILE A 276 -19.71 1.07 -22.61
N ILE A 277 -20.60 0.17 -23.03
CA ILE A 277 -20.80 -1.12 -22.38
C ILE A 277 -20.19 -2.18 -23.26
N THR A 278 -19.43 -3.09 -22.66
CA THR A 278 -18.92 -4.28 -23.33
C THR A 278 -19.32 -5.50 -22.52
N SER A 279 -20.06 -6.43 -23.13
CA SER A 279 -20.39 -7.72 -22.57
C SER A 279 -19.56 -8.82 -23.23
N VAL A 280 -19.05 -9.75 -22.45
CA VAL A 280 -18.23 -10.87 -22.92
C VAL A 280 -18.78 -12.16 -22.34
N ASN A 281 -18.88 -13.19 -23.16
CA ASN A 281 -19.12 -14.57 -22.73
C ASN A 281 -18.20 -15.52 -23.49
N TYR A 282 -17.82 -16.63 -22.86
CA TYR A 282 -16.90 -17.59 -23.44
C TYR A 282 -17.17 -19.02 -22.96
N THR A 283 -16.67 -20.00 -23.73
CA THR A 283 -16.74 -21.42 -23.38
C THR A 283 -15.64 -21.80 -22.38
N GLU A 284 -15.77 -22.96 -21.74
CA GLU A 284 -14.61 -23.59 -21.12
C GLU A 284 -13.55 -23.99 -22.18
N PRO A 285 -12.27 -24.19 -21.80
CA PRO A 285 -11.21 -24.58 -22.73
C PRO A 285 -11.47 -25.94 -23.39
N ALA A 286 -11.64 -25.94 -24.70
CA ALA A 286 -11.88 -27.11 -25.55
C ALA A 286 -10.58 -27.67 -26.17
N ALA A 287 -10.60 -28.93 -26.61
CA ALA A 287 -9.43 -29.60 -27.19
C ALA A 287 -9.15 -29.16 -28.64
N SER A 288 -10.18 -28.67 -29.35
CA SER A 288 -10.07 -28.25 -30.75
C SER A 288 -10.82 -26.94 -31.03
N ASP A 289 -10.37 -26.20 -32.04
CA ASP A 289 -11.03 -24.98 -32.53
C ASP A 289 -12.49 -25.24 -32.95
N GLN A 290 -12.74 -26.36 -33.63
CA GLN A 290 -14.09 -26.74 -34.06
C GLN A 290 -15.04 -26.95 -32.87
N GLU A 291 -14.58 -27.64 -31.83
CA GLU A 291 -15.36 -27.86 -30.61
C GLU A 291 -15.68 -26.54 -29.91
N ALA A 292 -14.70 -25.64 -29.81
CA ALA A 292 -14.89 -24.30 -29.26
C ALA A 292 -15.95 -23.51 -30.05
N ARG A 293 -15.89 -23.51 -31.39
CA ARG A 293 -16.87 -22.84 -32.26
C ARG A 293 -18.28 -23.42 -32.10
N GLN A 294 -18.40 -24.74 -32.07
CA GLN A 294 -19.70 -25.40 -31.84
C GLN A 294 -20.25 -25.09 -30.44
N GLY A 295 -19.37 -24.96 -29.45
CA GLY A 295 -19.71 -24.55 -28.09
C GLY A 295 -20.41 -23.19 -28.01
N ILE A 296 -20.02 -22.23 -28.86
CA ILE A 296 -20.63 -20.89 -28.92
C ILE A 296 -22.14 -20.98 -29.18
N GLY A 297 -22.53 -21.74 -30.22
CA GLY A 297 -23.93 -21.95 -30.57
C GLY A 297 -24.66 -22.84 -29.57
N ARG A 298 -24.04 -23.96 -29.16
CA ARG A 298 -24.63 -24.94 -28.24
C ARG A 298 -24.99 -24.35 -26.88
N LEU A 299 -24.13 -23.48 -26.35
CA LEU A 299 -24.34 -22.82 -25.05
C LEU A 299 -25.13 -21.50 -25.17
N GLY A 300 -25.45 -21.07 -26.39
CA GLY A 300 -26.17 -19.81 -26.63
C GLY A 300 -25.40 -18.58 -26.15
N LEU A 301 -24.07 -18.57 -26.28
CA LEU A 301 -23.21 -17.52 -25.73
C LEU A 301 -23.54 -16.13 -26.27
N GLU A 302 -23.88 -16.06 -27.56
CA GLU A 302 -24.27 -14.80 -28.21
C GLU A 302 -25.54 -14.22 -27.59
N ARG A 303 -26.57 -15.05 -27.38
CA ARG A 303 -27.82 -14.64 -26.72
C ARG A 303 -27.54 -14.15 -25.30
N ALA A 304 -26.69 -14.85 -24.57
CA ALA A 304 -26.35 -14.50 -23.19
C ALA A 304 -25.55 -13.17 -23.12
N ALA A 305 -24.61 -12.93 -24.05
CA ALA A 305 -23.85 -11.69 -24.12
C ALA A 305 -24.72 -10.49 -24.53
N VAL A 306 -25.60 -10.69 -25.52
CA VAL A 306 -26.57 -9.66 -25.94
C VAL A 306 -27.55 -9.34 -24.81
N SER A 307 -28.01 -10.34 -24.06
CA SER A 307 -28.89 -10.14 -22.91
C SER A 307 -28.21 -9.33 -21.81
N ALA A 308 -26.96 -9.67 -21.46
CA ALA A 308 -26.20 -8.93 -20.44
C ALA A 308 -25.88 -7.49 -20.88
N TYR A 309 -25.56 -7.28 -22.16
CA TYR A 309 -25.40 -5.95 -22.75
C TYR A 309 -26.70 -5.14 -22.67
N THR A 310 -27.82 -5.73 -23.08
CA THR A 310 -29.14 -5.09 -23.10
C THR A 310 -29.59 -4.67 -21.70
N GLU A 311 -29.37 -5.52 -20.70
CA GLU A 311 -29.65 -5.18 -19.31
C GLU A 311 -28.77 -4.02 -18.83
N ALA A 312 -27.46 -4.09 -19.06
CA ALA A 312 -26.52 -3.09 -18.58
C ALA A 312 -26.66 -1.72 -19.27
N VAL A 313 -27.01 -1.67 -20.56
CA VAL A 313 -27.22 -0.40 -21.27
C VAL A 313 -28.53 0.28 -20.87
N SER A 314 -29.53 -0.51 -20.46
CA SER A 314 -30.85 0.00 -20.03
C SER A 314 -30.88 0.41 -18.55
N GLU A 315 -29.88 0.01 -17.75
CA GLU A 315 -29.80 0.32 -16.33
C GLU A 315 -29.33 1.76 -16.07
N ASP A 316 -29.80 2.35 -14.98
CA ASP A 316 -29.36 3.69 -14.58
C ASP A 316 -27.84 3.73 -14.32
N PRO A 317 -27.11 4.70 -14.89
CA PRO A 317 -25.70 4.95 -14.62
C PRO A 317 -25.22 4.85 -13.19
N SER A 318 -25.97 5.47 -12.28
CA SER A 318 -25.55 5.60 -10.89
C SER A 318 -25.80 4.30 -10.15
N ARG A 319 -26.89 3.59 -10.48
CA ARG A 319 -27.20 2.26 -9.94
C ARG A 319 -26.21 1.20 -10.37
N LEU A 320 -25.84 1.15 -11.65
CA LEU A 320 -24.86 0.17 -12.14
C LEU A 320 -23.49 0.35 -11.44
N LEU A 321 -23.05 1.61 -11.28
CA LEU A 321 -21.82 1.91 -10.55
C LEU A 321 -21.95 1.58 -9.05
N SER A 322 -23.03 2.02 -8.39
CA SER A 322 -23.17 1.86 -6.94
C SER A 322 -23.31 0.39 -6.55
N ALA A 323 -24.02 -0.42 -7.34
CA ALA A 323 -24.16 -1.85 -7.12
C ALA A 323 -22.80 -2.59 -7.20
N HIS A 324 -21.95 -2.23 -8.16
CA HIS A 324 -20.58 -2.74 -8.24
C HIS A 324 -19.73 -2.32 -7.02
N VAL A 325 -19.74 -1.03 -6.69
CA VAL A 325 -18.94 -0.47 -5.60
C VAL A 325 -19.34 -1.07 -4.26
N GLU A 326 -20.64 -1.32 -4.04
CA GLU A 326 -21.14 -1.91 -2.80
C GLU A 326 -20.58 -3.32 -2.57
N VAL A 327 -20.50 -4.13 -3.63
CA VAL A 327 -19.88 -5.46 -3.53
C VAL A 327 -18.40 -5.36 -3.16
N TRP A 328 -17.64 -4.46 -3.79
CA TRP A 328 -16.24 -4.25 -3.43
C TRP A 328 -16.06 -3.74 -2.00
N ARG A 329 -16.87 -2.78 -1.56
CA ARG A 329 -16.84 -2.29 -0.18
C ARG A 329 -17.14 -3.40 0.81
N ARG A 330 -18.08 -4.29 0.50
CA ARG A 330 -18.39 -5.46 1.33
C ARG A 330 -17.19 -6.40 1.46
N LEU A 331 -16.54 -6.73 0.34
CA LEU A 331 -15.30 -7.53 0.32
C LEU A 331 -14.19 -6.86 1.14
N TRP A 332 -14.05 -5.53 1.04
CA TRP A 332 -13.04 -4.73 1.71
C TRP A 332 -13.29 -4.50 3.21
N THR A 333 -14.47 -4.90 3.73
CA THR A 333 -14.74 -4.80 5.18
C THR A 333 -13.84 -5.72 6.01
N SER A 334 -13.45 -6.86 5.44
CA SER A 334 -12.40 -7.72 6.01
C SER A 334 -11.07 -7.29 5.42
N GLY A 335 -9.99 -7.38 6.20
CA GLY A 335 -8.68 -7.04 5.67
C GLY A 335 -7.57 -7.07 6.70
N PHE A 336 -6.37 -6.78 6.23
CA PHE A 336 -5.16 -6.67 7.04
C PHE A 336 -4.62 -5.24 6.95
N SER A 337 -4.08 -4.73 8.05
CA SER A 337 -3.30 -3.49 8.03
C SER A 337 -2.11 -3.59 8.94
N ILE A 338 -1.07 -2.85 8.56
CA ILE A 338 0.24 -2.84 9.20
C ILE A 338 0.70 -1.39 9.35
N SER A 339 1.31 -1.04 10.48
CA SER A 339 1.88 0.31 10.66
C SER A 339 3.00 0.57 9.67
N HIS A 340 3.10 1.78 9.14
CA HIS A 340 4.11 2.13 8.14
C HIS A 340 5.53 1.99 8.70
N SER A 341 6.43 1.44 7.88
CA SER A 341 7.83 1.27 8.22
C SER A 341 8.75 1.95 7.21
N LEU A 342 9.80 2.59 7.73
CA LEU A 342 10.86 3.25 6.96
C LEU A 342 12.09 2.36 6.74
N ALA A 343 12.06 1.11 7.22
CA ALA A 343 13.16 0.18 7.02
C ALA A 343 13.27 -0.19 5.53
N ASP A 344 14.50 -0.45 5.06
CA ASP A 344 14.71 -0.90 3.69
C ASP A 344 14.14 -2.31 3.47
N ASP A 345 13.67 -2.60 2.25
CA ASP A 345 13.16 -3.91 1.82
C ASP A 345 11.98 -4.47 2.64
N VAL A 346 11.21 -3.62 3.32
CA VAL A 346 10.00 -4.03 4.05
C VAL A 346 8.73 -3.73 3.28
N ILE A 347 7.75 -4.61 3.39
CA ILE A 347 6.41 -4.38 2.84
C ILE A 347 5.61 -3.42 3.73
N ASN A 348 4.86 -2.54 3.08
CA ASN A 348 3.98 -1.55 3.70
C ASN A 348 2.54 -1.71 3.18
N GLY A 349 1.62 -0.93 3.77
CA GLY A 349 0.19 -1.02 3.46
C GLY A 349 -0.17 -0.76 1.99
N ASP A 350 0.64 0.03 1.27
CA ASP A 350 0.48 0.34 -0.14
C ASP A 350 0.58 -0.92 -1.00
N VAL A 351 1.67 -1.70 -0.84
CA VAL A 351 1.88 -2.96 -1.57
C VAL A 351 0.88 -4.02 -1.14
N ILE A 352 0.54 -4.09 0.15
CA ILE A 352 -0.42 -5.07 0.68
C ILE A 352 -1.82 -4.83 0.09
N ASN A 353 -2.31 -3.59 0.13
CA ASN A 353 -3.64 -3.25 -0.39
C ASN A 353 -3.70 -3.44 -1.91
N ALA A 354 -2.67 -3.03 -2.64
CA ALA A 354 -2.57 -3.29 -4.09
C ALA A 354 -2.63 -4.80 -4.39
N THR A 355 -1.86 -5.61 -3.64
CA THR A 355 -1.82 -7.06 -3.81
C THR A 355 -3.17 -7.70 -3.53
N LEU A 356 -3.81 -7.35 -2.40
CA LEU A 356 -5.16 -7.84 -2.05
C LEU A 356 -6.17 -7.52 -3.16
N TYR A 357 -6.15 -6.27 -3.65
CA TYR A 357 -7.00 -5.84 -4.75
C TYR A 357 -6.80 -6.70 -6.00
N TYR A 358 -5.56 -6.83 -6.49
CA TYR A 358 -5.28 -7.56 -7.72
C TYR A 358 -5.61 -9.05 -7.62
N VAL A 359 -5.31 -9.70 -6.49
CA VAL A 359 -5.66 -11.11 -6.28
C VAL A 359 -7.18 -11.29 -6.30
N MET A 360 -7.94 -10.42 -5.60
CA MET A 360 -9.40 -10.45 -5.64
C MET A 360 -9.98 -10.11 -7.01
N SER A 361 -9.32 -9.28 -7.81
CA SER A 361 -9.72 -9.01 -9.20
C SER A 361 -9.59 -10.24 -10.12
N GLN A 362 -8.84 -11.27 -9.71
CA GLN A 362 -8.78 -12.55 -10.41
C GLN A 362 -9.85 -13.56 -9.92
N ALA A 363 -10.63 -13.21 -8.89
CA ALA A 363 -11.62 -14.10 -8.28
C ALA A 363 -13.06 -13.60 -8.48
N ARG A 364 -13.92 -14.53 -8.92
CA ARG A 364 -15.37 -14.30 -9.02
C ARG A 364 -15.98 -14.07 -7.65
N ALA A 365 -17.13 -13.43 -7.60
CA ALA A 365 -17.84 -13.16 -6.35
C ALA A 365 -19.22 -13.84 -6.36
N PRO A 366 -19.27 -15.18 -6.35
CA PRO A 366 -20.51 -15.94 -6.60
C PRO A 366 -21.63 -15.60 -5.60
N LEU A 367 -21.29 -15.22 -4.36
CA LEU A 367 -22.23 -14.76 -3.33
C LEU A 367 -22.95 -13.45 -3.66
N HIS A 368 -22.50 -12.74 -4.70
CA HIS A 368 -22.98 -11.42 -5.10
C HIS A 368 -23.45 -11.36 -6.56
N GLU A 369 -23.20 -12.41 -7.33
CA GLU A 369 -23.53 -12.47 -8.75
C GLU A 369 -25.02 -12.80 -8.96
N LYS A 370 -25.66 -12.11 -9.90
CA LYS A 370 -27.08 -12.34 -10.25
C LYS A 370 -27.30 -13.72 -10.86
N THR A 371 -26.28 -14.29 -11.50
CA THR A 371 -26.38 -15.57 -12.20
C THR A 371 -26.24 -16.79 -11.27
N THR A 372 -25.94 -16.59 -9.99
CA THR A 372 -25.75 -17.70 -9.05
C THR A 372 -27.10 -18.20 -8.56
N ASP A 373 -27.35 -19.49 -8.75
CA ASP A 373 -28.56 -20.14 -8.24
C ASP A 373 -28.54 -20.27 -6.70
N VAL A 374 -29.72 -20.49 -6.11
CA VAL A 374 -29.88 -20.54 -4.65
C VAL A 374 -29.09 -21.70 -4.02
N ALA A 375 -28.97 -22.83 -4.71
CA ALA A 375 -28.25 -24.00 -4.20
C ALA A 375 -26.74 -23.73 -4.10
N ARG A 376 -26.15 -23.17 -5.17
CA ARG A 376 -24.74 -22.75 -5.19
C ARG A 376 -24.47 -21.61 -4.21
N LEU A 377 -25.39 -20.66 -4.06
CA LEU A 377 -25.26 -19.62 -3.03
C LEU A 377 -25.11 -20.23 -1.63
N GLN A 378 -25.91 -21.24 -1.29
CA GLN A 378 -25.81 -21.95 -0.02
C GLN A 378 -24.50 -22.73 0.12
N GLU A 379 -24.07 -23.40 -0.95
CA GLU A 379 -22.80 -24.13 -1.00
C GLU A 379 -21.59 -23.19 -0.77
N HIS A 380 -21.52 -22.08 -1.52
CA HIS A 380 -20.45 -21.09 -1.37
C HIS A 380 -20.46 -20.43 0.01
N ALA A 381 -21.64 -20.19 0.59
CA ALA A 381 -21.75 -19.68 1.95
C ALA A 381 -21.23 -20.70 2.99
N ALA A 382 -21.48 -21.99 2.78
CA ALA A 382 -20.99 -23.06 3.65
C ALA A 382 -19.45 -23.17 3.63
N TYR A 383 -18.81 -22.93 2.48
CA TYR A 383 -17.35 -22.90 2.38
C TYR A 383 -16.70 -21.82 3.26
N LEU A 384 -17.39 -20.72 3.55
CA LEU A 384 -16.91 -19.68 4.46
C LEU A 384 -17.12 -20.03 5.94
N GLN A 385 -17.98 -21.00 6.25
CA GLN A 385 -18.30 -21.43 7.61
C GLN A 385 -17.35 -22.52 8.10
N TYR A 386 -16.96 -23.44 7.21
CA TYR A 386 -16.06 -24.55 7.53
C TYR A 386 -14.65 -24.28 7.02
N THR A 387 -13.85 -23.69 7.90
CA THR A 387 -12.52 -23.12 7.59
C THR A 387 -11.36 -24.00 8.05
N GLU A 388 -11.65 -25.22 8.54
CA GLU A 388 -10.66 -26.16 9.06
C GLU A 388 -9.60 -26.50 8.01
N GLY A 389 -8.34 -26.56 8.45
CA GLY A 389 -7.22 -27.00 7.62
C GLY A 389 -6.69 -25.96 6.61
N CYS A 390 -7.32 -24.78 6.47
CA CYS A 390 -6.74 -23.69 5.71
C CYS A 390 -5.53 -23.09 6.46
N PHE A 391 -4.38 -23.15 5.82
CA PHE A 391 -3.12 -22.52 6.24
C PHE A 391 -2.67 -22.94 7.65
N GLY A 392 -2.67 -24.26 7.92
CA GLY A 392 -2.38 -24.83 9.23
C GLY A 392 -0.92 -24.85 9.69
N ASP A 393 0.00 -24.19 8.98
CA ASP A 393 1.41 -24.09 9.34
C ASP A 393 1.68 -22.80 10.13
N LYS A 394 2.71 -22.80 10.98
CA LYS A 394 3.12 -21.60 11.74
C LYS A 394 3.81 -20.50 10.91
N LEU A 395 4.08 -20.74 9.63
CA LEU A 395 4.72 -19.75 8.75
C LEU A 395 3.67 -18.79 8.22
N HIS A 396 3.86 -17.49 8.45
CA HIS A 396 3.00 -16.45 7.88
C HIS A 396 3.50 -15.94 6.52
N SER A 397 2.59 -15.43 5.68
CA SER A 397 2.90 -15.01 4.30
C SER A 397 3.63 -13.65 4.19
N LEU A 398 3.65 -12.83 5.25
CA LEU A 398 4.29 -11.50 5.22
C LEU A 398 5.80 -11.55 4.88
N GLN A 399 6.51 -12.61 5.26
CA GLN A 399 7.94 -12.77 4.97
C GLN A 399 8.22 -13.41 3.60
N ALA A 400 7.19 -13.87 2.89
CA ALA A 400 7.35 -14.55 1.61
C ALA A 400 7.56 -13.54 0.48
N ARG A 401 8.81 -13.08 0.29
CA ARG A 401 9.20 -12.04 -0.69
C ARG A 401 8.63 -12.24 -2.10
N ARG A 402 8.52 -13.49 -2.58
CA ARG A 402 8.01 -13.80 -3.93
C ARG A 402 6.51 -13.51 -4.12
N LEU A 403 5.76 -13.34 -3.03
CA LEU A 403 4.34 -13.00 -3.09
C LEU A 403 4.10 -11.49 -3.27
N TRP A 404 5.16 -10.68 -3.20
CA TRP A 404 5.07 -9.23 -3.22
C TRP A 404 5.88 -8.71 -4.41
N SER A 405 5.21 -8.10 -5.38
CA SER A 405 5.84 -7.56 -6.59
C SER A 405 5.53 -6.07 -6.75
N PRO A 406 6.20 -5.36 -7.68
CA PRO A 406 5.91 -3.95 -7.96
C PRO A 406 4.52 -3.69 -8.56
N LEU A 407 3.89 -4.71 -9.17
CA LEU A 407 2.54 -4.65 -9.74
C LEU A 407 2.36 -3.54 -10.80
N GLN A 408 3.36 -3.33 -11.66
CA GLN A 408 3.37 -2.24 -12.65
C GLN A 408 2.87 -2.70 -14.03
N THR A 409 3.04 -4.00 -14.34
CA THR A 409 2.64 -4.60 -15.62
C THR A 409 1.56 -5.65 -15.44
N VAL A 410 0.87 -6.00 -16.54
CA VAL A 410 -0.11 -7.09 -16.53
C VAL A 410 0.55 -8.41 -16.14
N ALA A 411 1.76 -8.67 -16.62
CA ALA A 411 2.51 -9.88 -16.28
C ALA A 411 2.76 -9.97 -14.76
N ASP A 412 3.21 -8.88 -14.13
CA ASP A 412 3.44 -8.84 -12.67
C ASP A 412 2.16 -9.16 -11.88
N VAL A 413 1.04 -8.57 -12.29
CA VAL A 413 -0.27 -8.78 -11.66
C VAL A 413 -0.70 -10.24 -11.79
N LEU A 414 -0.60 -10.82 -12.98
CA LEU A 414 -1.02 -12.20 -13.24
C LEU A 414 -0.13 -13.21 -12.53
N GLU A 415 1.19 -13.00 -12.53
CA GLU A 415 2.14 -13.87 -11.83
C GLU A 415 1.91 -13.81 -10.31
N THR A 416 1.82 -12.60 -9.75
CA THR A 416 1.59 -12.39 -8.31
C THR A 416 0.30 -13.07 -7.88
N ALA A 417 -0.80 -12.83 -8.60
CA ALA A 417 -2.08 -13.43 -8.27
C ALA A 417 -2.06 -14.96 -8.42
N ASN A 418 -1.38 -15.49 -9.44
CA ASN A 418 -1.22 -16.93 -9.60
C ASN A 418 -0.44 -17.56 -8.43
N LEU A 419 0.65 -16.93 -7.98
CA LEU A 419 1.44 -17.41 -6.84
C LEU A 419 0.65 -17.39 -5.54
N TRP A 420 -0.14 -16.33 -5.28
CA TRP A 420 -1.02 -16.26 -4.12
C TRP A 420 -2.08 -17.36 -4.13
N LEU A 421 -2.82 -17.49 -5.23
CA LEU A 421 -3.88 -18.49 -5.34
C LEU A 421 -3.32 -19.91 -5.25
N LEU A 422 -2.16 -20.17 -5.88
CA LEU A 422 -1.47 -21.46 -5.79
C LEU A 422 -1.03 -21.76 -4.34
N LEU A 423 -0.43 -20.80 -3.64
CA LEU A 423 -0.02 -20.98 -2.25
C LEU A 423 -1.21 -21.36 -1.36
N LEU A 424 -2.30 -20.59 -1.44
CA LEU A 424 -3.51 -20.83 -0.65
C LEU A 424 -4.10 -22.21 -0.93
N GLU A 425 -4.16 -22.61 -2.20
CA GLU A 425 -4.64 -23.93 -2.61
C GLU A 425 -3.76 -25.05 -2.02
N LYS A 426 -2.43 -24.93 -2.15
CA LYS A 426 -1.47 -25.92 -1.63
C LYS A 426 -1.40 -25.95 -0.10
N LYS A 427 -1.86 -24.89 0.57
CA LYS A 427 -1.96 -24.80 2.03
C LYS A 427 -3.36 -25.15 2.55
N GLY A 428 -4.17 -25.85 1.77
CA GLY A 428 -5.43 -26.43 2.23
C GLY A 428 -6.65 -25.50 2.14
N CYS A 429 -6.52 -24.28 1.62
CA CYS A 429 -7.62 -23.30 1.56
C CYS A 429 -8.56 -23.47 0.36
N HIS A 430 -8.59 -24.64 -0.27
CA HIS A 430 -9.39 -24.94 -1.47
C HIS A 430 -10.88 -24.59 -1.33
N ASN A 431 -11.52 -24.92 -0.20
CA ASN A 431 -12.93 -24.57 0.03
C ASN A 431 -13.14 -23.05 0.06
N MET A 432 -12.27 -22.29 0.75
CA MET A 432 -12.34 -20.83 0.76
C MET A 432 -12.13 -20.25 -0.63
N LEU A 433 -11.18 -20.77 -1.41
CA LEU A 433 -11.01 -20.35 -2.80
C LEU A 433 -12.27 -20.65 -3.64
N GLY A 434 -12.97 -21.74 -3.34
CA GLY A 434 -14.27 -22.09 -3.91
C GLY A 434 -15.39 -21.09 -3.60
N ALA A 435 -15.32 -20.36 -2.48
CA ALA A 435 -16.25 -19.26 -2.17
C ALA A 435 -15.98 -17.98 -2.98
N GLY A 436 -14.93 -17.96 -3.81
CA GLY A 436 -14.57 -16.82 -4.63
C GLY A 436 -13.87 -15.71 -3.85
N ALA A 437 -14.12 -14.45 -4.23
CA ALA A 437 -13.42 -13.28 -3.70
C ALA A 437 -13.55 -13.12 -2.17
N ASP A 438 -14.71 -13.44 -1.60
CA ASP A 438 -14.93 -13.44 -0.15
C ASP A 438 -13.97 -14.39 0.57
N GLY A 439 -13.86 -15.62 0.06
CA GLY A 439 -13.00 -16.63 0.67
C GLY A 439 -11.51 -16.43 0.34
N VAL A 440 -11.18 -15.87 -0.81
CA VAL A 440 -9.81 -15.43 -1.14
C VAL A 440 -9.34 -14.39 -0.13
N MET A 441 -10.15 -13.37 0.18
CA MET A 441 -9.83 -12.37 1.19
C MET A 441 -9.59 -13.03 2.56
N GLN A 442 -10.50 -13.89 3.00
CA GLN A 442 -10.36 -14.59 4.28
C GLN A 442 -9.10 -15.46 4.32
N ALA A 443 -8.84 -16.28 3.29
CA ALA A 443 -7.66 -17.14 3.21
C ALA A 443 -6.35 -16.33 3.23
N MET A 444 -6.31 -15.17 2.55
CA MET A 444 -5.16 -14.27 2.59
C MET A 444 -4.93 -13.71 4.00
N ILE A 445 -5.98 -13.22 4.68
CA ILE A 445 -5.89 -12.72 6.06
C ILE A 445 -5.38 -13.81 7.00
N LEU A 446 -5.92 -15.03 6.89
CA LEU A 446 -5.47 -16.17 7.68
C LEU A 446 -3.98 -16.46 7.46
N SER A 447 -3.55 -16.42 6.19
CA SER A 447 -2.15 -16.63 5.84
C SER A 447 -1.19 -15.59 6.43
N MET A 448 -1.61 -14.33 6.48
CA MET A 448 -0.77 -13.23 6.98
C MET A 448 -0.58 -13.29 8.49
N GLY A 449 -1.56 -13.83 9.21
CA GLY A 449 -1.53 -14.00 10.66
C GLY A 449 -1.02 -15.36 11.13
N ALA A 450 -0.76 -16.32 10.24
CA ALA A 450 -0.70 -17.74 10.62
C ALA A 450 -1.89 -18.13 11.51
N LEU A 451 -3.08 -17.61 11.15
CA LEU A 451 -4.33 -17.90 11.83
C LEU A 451 -4.85 -19.24 11.31
N LYS A 452 -5.21 -20.12 12.23
CA LYS A 452 -5.66 -21.47 11.90
C LYS A 452 -6.95 -21.79 12.64
N PHE A 453 -7.92 -22.32 11.91
CA PHE A 453 -9.07 -22.97 12.52
C PHE A 453 -8.75 -24.44 12.76
N SER A 454 -8.74 -24.80 14.04
CA SER A 454 -8.75 -26.18 14.52
C SER A 454 -10.18 -26.54 14.93
N ASN A 455 -10.50 -27.83 15.04
CA ASN A 455 -11.87 -28.38 15.14
C ASN A 455 -12.85 -27.66 16.10
N GLN A 456 -12.33 -26.93 17.11
CA GLN A 456 -13.13 -26.25 18.13
C GLN A 456 -12.72 -24.80 18.39
N HIS A 457 -11.66 -24.27 17.76
CA HIS A 457 -11.13 -22.94 18.10
C HIS A 457 -10.27 -22.32 16.98
N LEU A 458 -10.14 -21.00 17.03
CA LEU A 458 -9.21 -20.20 16.23
C LEU A 458 -7.90 -20.03 17.01
N GLU A 459 -6.79 -20.33 16.35
CA GLU A 459 -5.42 -20.16 16.86
C GLU A 459 -4.76 -18.99 16.12
N PHE A 460 -4.05 -18.12 16.84
CA PHE A 460 -3.14 -17.12 16.26
C PHE A 460 -1.70 -17.60 16.43
N GLY A 461 -1.12 -18.14 15.35
CA GLY A 461 0.16 -18.87 15.36
C GLY A 461 1.41 -18.04 15.08
N MET A 462 1.32 -16.73 14.91
CA MET A 462 2.48 -15.86 14.65
C MET A 462 3.42 -15.85 15.87
N GLU A 463 4.73 -15.93 15.62
CA GLU A 463 5.71 -15.92 16.71
C GLU A 463 5.85 -14.50 17.31
N PRO A 464 6.10 -14.38 18.63
CA PRO A 464 6.28 -13.07 19.27
C PRO A 464 7.36 -12.19 18.63
N LYS A 465 8.44 -12.79 18.10
CA LYS A 465 9.54 -12.06 17.42
C LYS A 465 9.08 -11.31 16.16
N ASP A 466 8.03 -11.79 15.51
CA ASP A 466 7.49 -11.22 14.28
C ASP A 466 6.48 -10.10 14.55
N MET A 467 6.10 -9.88 15.82
CA MET A 467 5.16 -8.84 16.29
C MET A 467 5.86 -7.52 16.62
N HIS A 468 6.77 -7.08 15.77
CA HIS A 468 7.58 -5.86 15.94
C HIS A 468 6.94 -4.61 15.33
N ARG A 469 5.73 -4.73 14.79
CA ARG A 469 4.91 -3.67 14.19
C ARG A 469 3.46 -3.83 14.62
N ASP A 470 2.68 -2.76 14.46
CA ASP A 470 1.25 -2.82 14.78
C ASP A 470 0.52 -3.49 13.63
N TYR A 471 -0.29 -4.49 13.97
CA TYR A 471 -1.08 -5.28 13.02
C TYR A 471 -2.57 -5.18 13.36
N VAL A 472 -3.41 -5.18 12.33
CA VAL A 472 -4.86 -5.22 12.49
C VAL A 472 -5.43 -6.24 11.50
N PHE A 473 -5.95 -7.34 12.02
CA PHE A 473 -6.74 -8.32 11.28
C PHE A 473 -8.21 -7.98 11.52
N ARG A 474 -8.88 -7.42 10.51
CA ARG A 474 -10.27 -6.97 10.60
C ARG A 474 -11.23 -8.06 10.14
N ARG A 475 -12.28 -8.27 10.93
CA ARG A 475 -13.44 -9.11 10.57
C ARG A 475 -13.06 -10.50 10.05
N VAL A 476 -12.15 -11.18 10.74
CA VAL A 476 -11.87 -12.60 10.51
C VAL A 476 -13.17 -13.38 10.75
N ASN A 477 -13.63 -14.11 9.73
CA ASN A 477 -14.89 -14.83 9.82
C ASN A 477 -14.75 -16.06 10.73
N PHE A 478 -15.51 -16.11 11.82
CA PHE A 478 -15.58 -17.26 12.72
C PHE A 478 -17.00 -17.84 12.65
N GLY A 479 -17.17 -18.92 11.89
CA GLY A 479 -18.46 -19.56 11.68
C GLY A 479 -19.38 -18.74 10.77
N ASN A 480 -20.67 -18.63 11.12
CA ASN A 480 -21.69 -18.10 10.21
C ASN A 480 -21.93 -16.58 10.34
N ALA A 481 -21.84 -16.02 11.55
CA ALA A 481 -22.18 -14.61 11.79
C ALA A 481 -21.18 -13.87 12.69
N THR A 482 -20.19 -14.55 13.25
CA THR A 482 -19.22 -13.94 14.16
C THR A 482 -18.02 -13.43 13.39
N HIS A 483 -17.64 -12.19 13.68
CA HIS A 483 -16.49 -11.53 13.08
C HIS A 483 -15.55 -11.08 14.19
N VAL A 484 -14.32 -11.59 14.15
CA VAL A 484 -13.29 -11.31 15.14
C VAL A 484 -12.31 -10.30 14.57
N THR A 485 -12.01 -9.25 15.34
CA THR A 485 -10.92 -8.32 15.04
C THR A 485 -9.80 -8.54 16.04
N ILE A 486 -8.59 -8.82 15.52
CA ILE A 486 -7.37 -9.03 16.31
C ILE A 486 -6.41 -7.90 15.99
N ARG A 487 -5.93 -7.21 17.03
CA ARG A 487 -4.94 -6.14 16.91
C ARG A 487 -3.69 -6.50 17.69
N VAL A 488 -2.53 -6.31 17.07
CA VAL A 488 -1.24 -6.33 17.72
C VAL A 488 -0.79 -4.89 17.85
N ALA A 489 -0.45 -4.44 19.05
CA ALA A 489 0.09 -3.11 19.28
C ALA A 489 1.39 -3.20 20.08
N VAL A 490 2.42 -2.51 19.58
CA VAL A 490 3.72 -2.41 20.24
C VAL A 490 3.74 -1.16 21.12
N ASP A 491 3.95 -1.33 22.41
CA ASP A 491 3.97 -0.23 23.37
C ASP A 491 5.31 0.55 23.36
N ASP A 492 5.38 1.60 24.18
CA ASP A 492 6.57 2.43 24.31
C ASP A 492 7.79 1.69 24.89
N ASN A 493 7.57 0.56 25.54
CA ASN A 493 8.63 -0.32 26.05
C ASN A 493 9.02 -1.39 25.01
N ASN A 494 8.59 -1.23 23.75
CA ASN A 494 8.81 -2.17 22.66
C ASN A 494 8.22 -3.56 22.92
N LYS A 495 7.18 -3.67 23.76
CA LYS A 495 6.48 -4.93 24.04
C LYS A 495 5.19 -5.01 23.23
N ALA A 496 4.99 -6.15 22.58
CA ALA A 496 3.76 -6.44 21.86
C ALA A 496 2.62 -6.84 22.83
N ASN A 497 1.43 -6.33 22.57
CA ASN A 497 0.20 -6.69 23.27
C ASN A 497 -0.89 -7.04 22.24
N LEU A 498 -1.73 -8.00 22.58
CA LEU A 498 -2.87 -8.39 21.75
C LEU A 498 -4.14 -7.72 22.26
N PHE A 499 -4.99 -7.28 21.35
CA PHE A 499 -6.32 -6.78 21.63
C PHE A 499 -7.32 -7.50 20.74
N VAL A 500 -8.36 -8.07 21.34
CA VAL A 500 -9.37 -8.87 20.65
C VAL A 500 -10.74 -8.27 20.89
N SER A 501 -11.48 -8.05 19.82
CA SER A 501 -12.88 -7.59 19.87
C SER A 501 -13.75 -8.38 18.90
N LEU A 502 -15.05 -8.44 19.21
CA LEU A 502 -16.07 -9.03 18.36
C LEU A 502 -16.87 -7.90 17.69
N ASP A 503 -16.73 -7.75 16.38
CA ASP A 503 -17.50 -6.74 15.63
C ASP A 503 -18.98 -7.14 15.53
N ARG A 504 -19.21 -8.45 15.46
CA ARG A 504 -20.53 -9.09 15.50
C ARG A 504 -20.35 -10.47 16.13
N SER A 505 -21.31 -10.91 16.93
CA SER A 505 -21.31 -12.26 17.49
C SER A 505 -22.70 -12.87 17.49
N ASP A 506 -22.77 -14.19 17.29
CA ASP A 506 -24.01 -14.99 17.38
C ASP A 506 -24.21 -15.62 18.77
N ARG A 507 -23.14 -15.71 19.55
CA ARG A 507 -23.08 -16.30 20.90
C ARG A 507 -21.92 -15.71 21.70
N SER A 508 -21.74 -16.17 22.93
CA SER A 508 -20.57 -15.77 23.73
C SER A 508 -19.30 -16.48 23.22
N TYR A 509 -18.22 -15.71 23.08
CA TYR A 509 -16.90 -16.22 22.76
C TYR A 509 -15.95 -15.91 23.91
N PHE A 510 -14.93 -16.75 24.05
CA PHE A 510 -13.91 -16.67 25.07
C PHE A 510 -12.54 -16.77 24.42
N GLY A 511 -11.52 -16.23 25.06
CA GLY A 511 -10.14 -16.39 24.64
C GLY A 511 -9.17 -16.54 25.80
N CYS A 512 -8.03 -17.13 25.50
CA CYS A 512 -6.87 -17.26 26.39
C CYS A 512 -5.58 -17.01 25.61
N ASP A 513 -4.54 -16.57 26.33
CA ASP A 513 -3.22 -16.34 25.78
C ASP A 513 -2.41 -17.65 25.67
N ALA A 514 -1.14 -17.55 25.28
CA ALA A 514 -0.30 -18.71 25.00
C ALA A 514 -0.27 -19.73 26.17
N GLY A 515 -0.57 -20.99 25.84
CA GLY A 515 -0.63 -22.09 26.82
C GLY A 515 -1.93 -22.17 27.63
N CYS A 516 -2.80 -21.16 27.59
CA CYS A 516 -4.09 -21.13 28.29
C CYS A 516 -4.02 -21.52 29.77
N LEU A 517 -2.96 -21.07 30.47
CA LEU A 517 -2.78 -21.36 31.90
C LEU A 517 -3.71 -20.55 32.80
N ASP A 518 -4.10 -19.36 32.34
CA ASP A 518 -5.02 -18.46 33.02
C ASP A 518 -6.48 -18.75 32.61
N ALA A 519 -7.43 -18.41 33.48
CA ALA A 519 -8.84 -18.66 33.23
C ALA A 519 -9.33 -17.96 31.93
N PRO A 520 -10.17 -18.62 31.10
CA PRO A 520 -10.65 -18.04 29.86
C PRO A 520 -11.42 -16.74 30.07
N VAL A 521 -11.11 -15.73 29.26
CA VAL A 521 -11.72 -14.39 29.34
C VAL A 521 -12.83 -14.25 28.31
N LYS A 522 -14.00 -13.77 28.74
CA LYS A 522 -15.12 -13.51 27.83
C LYS A 522 -14.83 -12.32 26.91
N LEU A 523 -15.03 -12.50 25.62
CA LEU A 523 -14.85 -11.49 24.59
C LEU A 523 -16.15 -10.71 24.33
N GLY A 524 -16.00 -9.46 23.90
CA GLY A 524 -17.11 -8.56 23.60
C GLY A 524 -16.75 -7.55 22.51
N PRO A 525 -17.60 -6.54 22.27
CA PRO A 525 -17.32 -5.47 21.31
C PRO A 525 -16.15 -4.59 21.75
N GLU A 526 -15.97 -4.43 23.07
CA GLU A 526 -14.83 -3.69 23.62
C GLU A 526 -13.53 -4.52 23.53
N PRO A 527 -12.41 -3.94 23.07
CA PRO A 527 -11.16 -4.66 22.93
C PRO A 527 -10.64 -5.20 24.27
N THR A 528 -10.51 -6.52 24.36
CA THR A 528 -9.93 -7.23 25.51
C THR A 528 -8.44 -7.43 25.29
N ARG A 529 -7.62 -7.04 26.28
CA ARG A 529 -6.16 -7.13 26.20
C ARG A 529 -5.64 -8.49 26.66
N PHE A 530 -4.75 -9.09 25.89
CA PHE A 530 -3.99 -10.28 26.24
C PHE A 530 -2.49 -9.99 26.15
N PRO A 531 -1.68 -10.41 27.15
CA PRO A 531 -0.23 -10.28 27.06
C PRO A 531 0.32 -11.28 26.03
N VAL A 532 1.33 -10.87 25.26
CA VAL A 532 2.05 -11.80 24.38
C VAL A 532 3.03 -12.61 25.24
N LYS A 533 2.86 -13.93 25.23
CA LYS A 533 3.70 -14.90 25.94
C LYS A 533 4.52 -15.74 24.96
N LEU A 534 5.71 -16.14 25.38
CA LEU A 534 6.58 -17.09 24.68
C LEU A 534 6.52 -18.44 25.41
N THR A 535 6.45 -19.52 24.64
CA THR A 535 6.34 -20.89 25.16
C THR A 535 7.46 -21.78 24.61
N ASP A 536 7.90 -22.76 25.41
CA ASP A 536 8.82 -23.82 24.99
C ASP A 536 8.17 -25.21 25.18
N PRO A 537 7.88 -25.98 24.11
CA PRO A 537 8.01 -25.62 22.70
C PRO A 537 7.04 -24.50 22.28
N PRO A 538 7.29 -23.78 21.17
CA PRO A 538 6.43 -22.70 20.71
C PRO A 538 4.99 -23.17 20.43
N THR A 539 4.00 -22.38 20.85
CA THR A 539 2.56 -22.61 20.64
C THR A 539 1.91 -21.38 20.01
N ALA A 540 0.62 -21.44 19.67
CA ALA A 540 -0.11 -20.23 19.31
C ALA A 540 -0.15 -19.24 20.49
N VAL A 541 -0.18 -17.95 20.16
CA VAL A 541 -0.15 -16.84 21.15
C VAL A 541 -1.53 -16.48 21.69
N LEU A 542 -2.59 -16.91 21.00
CA LEU A 542 -3.98 -16.62 21.33
C LEU A 542 -4.88 -17.73 20.80
N TYR A 543 -5.86 -18.11 21.61
CA TYR A 543 -6.89 -19.08 21.29
C TYR A 543 -8.26 -18.45 21.49
N ILE A 544 -9.19 -18.66 20.57
CA ILE A 544 -10.56 -18.12 20.64
C ILE A 544 -11.57 -19.22 20.32
N THR A 545 -12.62 -19.36 21.12
CA THR A 545 -13.71 -20.32 20.87
C THR A 545 -15.00 -19.91 21.58
N PRO A 546 -16.18 -20.37 21.12
CA PRO A 546 -17.41 -20.28 21.90
C PRO A 546 -17.49 -21.26 23.07
N ASP A 547 -16.64 -22.30 23.13
CA ASP A 547 -16.68 -23.32 24.17
C ASP A 547 -15.71 -22.99 25.32
N TRP A 548 -16.28 -22.53 26.43
CA TRP A 548 -15.51 -22.19 27.62
C TRP A 548 -14.79 -23.41 28.23
N GLN A 549 -15.46 -24.58 28.26
CA GLN A 549 -14.89 -25.78 28.84
C GLN A 549 -13.73 -26.30 28.00
N HIS A 550 -13.85 -26.22 26.67
CA HIS A 550 -12.76 -26.56 25.76
C HIS A 550 -11.48 -25.77 26.05
N LEU A 551 -11.55 -24.46 26.28
CA LEU A 551 -10.36 -23.66 26.64
C LEU A 551 -9.76 -24.07 27.99
N GLU A 552 -10.61 -24.40 28.96
CA GLU A 552 -10.16 -24.86 30.27
C GLU A 552 -9.44 -26.22 30.17
N GLU A 553 -9.86 -27.08 29.23
CA GLU A 553 -9.23 -28.36 28.93
C GLU A 553 -7.94 -28.22 28.09
N LEU A 554 -7.79 -27.14 27.29
CA LEU A 554 -6.59 -26.90 26.49
C LEU A 554 -5.32 -26.81 27.34
N LYS A 555 -5.38 -26.28 28.56
CA LYS A 555 -4.21 -26.23 29.47
C LYS A 555 -3.63 -27.61 29.79
N HIS A 556 -4.41 -28.68 29.65
CA HIS A 556 -3.99 -30.05 29.89
C HIS A 556 -3.48 -30.77 28.63
N THR A 557 -3.80 -30.23 27.44
CA THR A 557 -3.42 -30.82 26.14
C THR A 557 -2.27 -30.07 25.47
N ILE A 558 -2.10 -28.78 25.76
CA ILE A 558 -0.97 -27.99 25.31
C ILE A 558 0.23 -28.29 26.21
N HIS A 559 1.12 -29.16 25.74
CA HIS A 559 2.32 -29.52 26.48
C HIS A 559 3.42 -28.44 26.35
N VAL A 560 3.46 -27.54 27.32
CA VAL A 560 4.52 -26.53 27.49
C VAL A 560 5.37 -26.83 28.71
N LYS A 561 6.69 -26.66 28.58
CA LYS A 561 7.64 -26.75 29.70
C LYS A 561 7.76 -25.43 30.43
N GLU A 562 7.82 -24.34 29.66
CA GLU A 562 7.99 -22.99 30.17
C GLU A 562 7.05 -22.04 29.42
N VAL A 563 6.46 -21.10 30.18
CA VAL A 563 5.66 -20.01 29.66
C VAL A 563 6.17 -18.73 30.31
N SER A 564 6.70 -17.81 29.51
CA SER A 564 7.20 -16.53 29.98
C SER A 564 6.55 -15.38 29.20
N LEU A 565 6.51 -14.18 29.77
CA LEU A 565 6.17 -12.99 28.98
C LEU A 565 7.20 -12.82 27.86
N ALA A 566 6.72 -12.46 26.66
CA ALA A 566 7.63 -12.19 25.56
C ALA A 566 8.54 -11.00 25.90
N PRO A 567 9.85 -11.09 25.57
CA PRO A 567 10.77 -9.98 25.80
C PRO A 567 10.39 -8.78 24.93
N ALA A 568 10.85 -7.60 25.35
CA ALA A 568 10.78 -6.41 24.51
C ALA A 568 11.62 -6.61 23.25
N HIS A 569 11.16 -6.04 22.13
CA HIS A 569 11.93 -6.05 20.88
C HIS A 569 13.18 -5.18 20.98
N ASP A 570 14.20 -5.54 20.20
CA ASP A 570 15.45 -4.78 20.13
C ASP A 570 15.20 -3.33 19.72
N HIS A 571 15.76 -2.39 20.48
CA HIS A 571 15.67 -0.97 20.19
C HIS A 571 16.21 -0.63 18.80
N HIS A 572 17.25 -1.31 18.32
CA HIS A 572 17.81 -1.07 16.98
C HIS A 572 16.81 -1.47 15.88
N LEU A 573 16.12 -2.60 16.06
CA LEU A 573 15.06 -3.05 15.15
C LEU A 573 13.91 -2.03 15.13
N MET A 574 13.44 -1.60 16.31
CA MET A 574 12.38 -0.61 16.43
C MET A 574 12.78 0.73 15.78
N ALA A 575 14.00 1.19 16.02
CA ALA A 575 14.54 2.42 15.44
C ALA A 575 14.60 2.34 13.90
N LEU A 576 15.01 1.19 13.36
CA LEU A 576 15.02 0.96 11.92
C LEU A 576 13.61 1.07 11.34
N HIS A 577 12.61 0.42 11.94
CA HIS A 577 11.24 0.50 11.43
C HIS A 577 10.61 1.89 11.56
N ARG A 578 10.88 2.61 12.66
CA ARG A 578 10.30 3.94 12.94
C ARG A 578 11.01 5.10 12.24
N HIS A 579 12.31 4.97 11.97
CA HIS A 579 13.15 6.08 11.49
C HIS A 579 13.97 5.76 10.23
N GLY A 580 14.03 4.50 9.79
CA GLY A 580 14.77 4.07 8.60
C GLY A 580 16.27 3.87 8.81
N HIS A 581 16.77 4.07 10.03
CA HIS A 581 18.18 3.80 10.37
C HIS A 581 18.34 3.35 11.83
N ALA A 582 19.35 2.52 12.09
CA ALA A 582 19.62 1.94 13.41
C ALA A 582 20.01 2.97 14.48
N LEU A 583 20.51 4.16 14.08
CA LEU A 583 21.00 5.20 15.00
C LEU A 583 19.90 5.96 15.76
N GLY A 584 18.63 5.61 15.55
CA GLY A 584 17.48 6.29 16.18
C GLY A 584 17.25 7.70 15.62
N GLY A 585 16.04 8.24 15.75
CA GLY A 585 15.55 9.46 15.08
C GLY A 585 16.26 10.79 15.40
N LEU A 586 17.48 10.77 15.93
CA LEU A 586 18.32 11.95 16.10
C LEU A 586 18.78 12.46 14.72
N PRO A 587 18.56 13.74 14.38
CA PRO A 587 18.90 14.31 13.08
C PRO A 587 20.38 14.09 12.72
N THR A 588 20.70 13.85 11.45
CA THR A 588 22.07 13.66 10.95
C THR A 588 23.05 14.74 11.41
N PHE A 589 22.58 15.98 11.56
CA PHE A 589 23.37 17.09 12.10
C PHE A 589 23.89 16.82 13.53
N PHE A 590 23.11 16.18 14.40
CA PHE A 590 23.54 15.83 15.76
C PHE A 590 24.81 14.96 15.73
N TRP A 591 24.84 13.96 14.87
CA TRP A 591 26.01 13.10 14.69
C TRP A 591 27.20 13.86 14.11
N VAL A 592 26.96 14.71 13.11
CA VAL A 592 28.01 15.59 12.55
C VAL A 592 28.61 16.48 13.63
N THR A 593 27.80 17.03 14.54
CA THR A 593 28.31 17.86 15.65
C THR A 593 29.14 17.08 16.66
N ILE A 594 28.77 15.83 16.96
CA ILE A 594 29.56 14.95 17.83
C ILE A 594 30.90 14.66 17.19
N PHE A 595 30.93 14.26 15.91
CA PHE A 595 32.18 13.99 15.21
C PHE A 595 33.08 15.22 15.13
N LEU A 596 32.51 16.41 14.91
CA LEU A 596 33.26 17.66 14.92
C LEU A 596 33.83 17.98 16.31
N LEU A 597 33.06 17.80 17.38
CA LEU A 597 33.52 18.00 18.76
C LEU A 597 34.66 17.04 19.10
N ILE A 598 34.52 15.76 18.75
CA ILE A 598 35.56 14.74 18.90
C ILE A 598 36.81 15.17 18.14
N GLY A 599 36.68 15.60 16.87
CA GLY A 599 37.80 16.08 16.07
C GLY A 599 38.53 17.27 16.71
N VAL A 600 37.80 18.29 17.16
CA VAL A 600 38.37 19.46 17.84
C VAL A 600 39.08 19.07 19.15
N PHE A 601 38.49 18.16 19.92
CA PHE A 601 39.09 17.66 21.15
C PHE A 601 40.42 16.92 20.88
N HIS A 602 40.47 16.07 19.86
CA HIS A 602 41.70 15.37 19.48
C HIS A 602 42.76 16.33 18.95
N LEU A 603 42.39 17.34 18.16
CA LEU A 603 43.30 18.40 17.73
C LEU A 603 43.86 19.20 18.92
N PHE A 604 43.04 19.43 19.94
CA PHE A 604 43.48 20.08 21.18
C PHE A 604 44.47 19.20 21.96
N LEU A 605 44.20 17.90 22.11
CA LEU A 605 45.12 16.94 22.72
C LEU A 605 46.46 16.88 21.98
N ILE A 606 46.43 16.79 20.65
CA ILE A 606 47.63 16.79 19.81
C ILE A 606 48.41 18.09 20.02
N LYS A 607 47.74 19.25 20.04
CA LYS A 607 48.39 20.53 20.32
C LYS A 607 49.03 20.55 21.71
N LEU A 608 48.37 19.99 22.72
CA LEU A 608 48.89 19.94 24.09
C LEU A 608 50.16 19.07 24.15
N ILE A 609 50.13 17.89 23.51
CA ILE A 609 51.29 16.99 23.41
C ILE A 609 52.44 17.68 22.67
N ILE A 610 52.19 18.33 21.52
CA ILE A 610 53.23 19.05 20.77
C ILE A 610 53.82 20.19 21.60
N ASN A 611 52.98 20.94 22.32
CA ASN A 611 53.46 22.08 23.11
C ASN A 611 54.25 21.64 24.35
N GLU A 612 53.96 20.47 24.93
CA GLU A 612 54.72 19.89 26.04
C GLU A 612 56.05 19.29 25.57
N TYR A 613 56.07 18.62 24.41
CA TYR A 613 57.30 18.00 23.87
C TYR A 613 58.23 18.99 23.14
N PHE A 614 57.69 20.08 22.56
CA PHE A 614 58.46 21.04 21.75
C PHE A 614 58.47 22.48 22.30
N GLY A 615 57.77 22.79 23.39
CA GLY A 615 57.64 24.14 23.96
C GLY A 615 58.58 24.48 25.12
N GLY A 616 59.51 23.59 25.47
CA GLY A 616 60.51 23.82 26.52
C GLY A 616 61.66 24.71 26.05
N ASP A 617 61.44 26.03 25.93
CA ASP A 617 62.48 27.01 26.24
C ASP A 617 61.96 28.45 26.16
N LYS A 618 61.98 29.16 27.31
CA LYS A 618 62.39 30.58 27.41
C LYS A 618 62.44 31.07 28.86
N THR A 619 63.67 31.00 29.38
CA THR A 619 64.43 32.05 30.11
C THR A 619 64.01 32.52 31.52
N PHE A 620 64.75 31.96 32.47
CA PHE A 620 65.16 32.50 33.78
C PHE A 620 65.95 33.83 33.64
N ARG A 621 65.67 34.85 34.48
CA ARG A 621 66.67 35.89 34.88
C ARG A 621 66.26 36.67 36.15
N THR A 622 66.77 36.17 37.28
CA THR A 622 67.37 36.88 38.44
C THR A 622 66.92 38.30 38.86
N ARG A 623 66.45 38.46 40.12
CA ARG A 623 67.18 39.13 41.24
C ARG A 623 66.37 39.02 42.56
N SER A 624 67.01 38.52 43.61
CA SER A 624 66.52 38.47 45.02
C SER A 624 67.36 39.44 45.89
N PRO A 625 67.16 39.56 47.23
CA PRO A 625 65.99 39.75 48.11
C PRO A 625 66.20 41.06 48.96
N PRO A 626 65.57 41.36 50.14
CA PRO A 626 65.43 40.59 51.41
C PRO A 626 63.96 40.57 51.89
N GLY A 627 63.47 39.89 52.92
CA GLY A 627 64.00 39.13 54.04
C GLY A 627 62.85 39.07 55.07
N GLY A 628 62.72 37.99 55.85
CA GLY A 628 61.89 38.02 57.06
C GLY A 628 60.98 36.82 57.30
N VAL A 629 61.52 35.83 58.01
CA VAL A 629 60.95 35.06 59.14
C VAL A 629 59.63 34.30 58.94
N GLY A 630 59.68 32.97 59.13
CA GLY A 630 58.52 32.13 59.42
C GLY A 630 58.66 30.65 59.06
N GLU A 631 59.56 29.93 59.73
CA GLU A 631 59.71 28.46 59.76
C GLU A 631 58.53 27.78 60.54
N PRO A 632 58.44 26.44 60.69
CA PRO A 632 58.37 25.36 59.70
C PRO A 632 57.22 24.36 60.01
N ARG A 633 56.97 23.37 59.15
CA ARG A 633 56.83 21.95 59.57
C ARG A 633 56.92 21.01 58.35
N VAL A 634 58.01 20.26 58.34
CA VAL A 634 58.37 19.03 57.60
C VAL A 634 58.15 17.90 58.66
N PRO A 635 58.13 16.56 58.40
CA PRO A 635 58.68 15.83 57.26
C PRO A 635 57.83 14.55 56.90
N PRO A 636 58.36 13.46 56.29
CA PRO A 636 57.90 12.95 54.98
C PRO A 636 57.74 11.38 55.08
N PRO A 637 58.26 10.49 54.20
CA PRO A 637 58.56 10.51 52.75
C PRO A 637 58.17 9.19 52.01
N ARG A 638 58.53 9.16 50.70
CA ARG A 638 59.10 7.99 49.97
C ARG A 638 58.13 6.87 49.57
N ARG A 639 58.30 6.16 48.44
CA ARG A 639 59.11 6.22 47.20
C ARG A 639 58.69 4.97 46.41
N VAL A 640 58.78 5.04 45.09
CA VAL A 640 59.23 3.94 44.17
C VAL A 640 58.38 2.65 44.20
N GLY A 641 57.84 2.15 43.09
CA GLY A 641 58.12 2.39 41.68
C GLY A 641 57.84 1.09 40.91
N ARG A 642 58.04 1.19 39.59
CA ARG A 642 58.05 0.10 38.60
C ARG A 642 56.70 -0.56 38.30
N THR A 643 56.42 -1.10 37.12
CA THR A 643 56.80 -0.96 35.71
C THR A 643 55.88 -1.97 35.00
N LEU A 644 55.48 -1.71 33.75
CA LEU A 644 55.09 -2.70 32.73
C LEU A 644 53.81 -3.54 32.97
N LEU A 645 52.80 -3.39 32.11
CA LEU A 645 52.71 -4.18 30.87
C LEU A 645 51.53 -3.72 30.00
N LEU A 646 51.81 -3.59 28.70
CA LEU A 646 50.85 -3.61 27.61
C LEU A 646 49.93 -4.85 27.71
N VAL A 647 48.63 -4.67 27.49
CA VAL A 647 47.85 -5.55 26.61
C VAL A 647 46.85 -4.68 25.83
N ALA A 648 46.96 -4.74 24.51
CA ALA A 648 46.00 -4.21 23.56
C ALA A 648 44.78 -5.14 23.46
N GLY A 649 43.59 -4.59 23.21
CA GLY A 649 42.46 -5.37 22.68
C GLY A 649 41.10 -4.98 23.22
N LEU A 650 40.50 -3.95 22.62
CA LEU A 650 39.10 -3.80 22.14
C LEU A 650 38.71 -2.32 22.07
#